data_AF-A0A3A0F404-F1
#
_entry.id   AF-A0A3A0F404-F1
#
_cell.length_a   1.000
_cell.length_b   1.000
_cell.length_c   1.000
_cell.angle_alpha   90.00
_cell.angle_beta   90.00
_cell.angle_gamma   90.00
#
_symmetry.space_group_name_H-M   'P 1'
#
loop_
_entity.id
_entity.type
_entity.pdbx_description
1 polymer ?
#
loop_
_entity_poly.entity_id
_entity_poly.type
_entity_poly.pdbx_seq_one_letter_code
_entity_poly.pdbx_strand_id
1 'polypeptide(L)'
;MGRPAYRLAGRPALAPAAAPDAASAPELDCLRGVLAAAVLQAAAQRGTELGVGAERVLIARGTIDEQSYLRHLARHTGLTVERFDGVRRADCPLGDDDLVRAATHRILPVRRAGRLSWVIAPRGTAARYLASHFANRRGGRTGISLATTADFDRFLMGEAGRAMTRAAVEGLQRRFPALSAAPSRAVPARYGSRWRRLMRAMALALPITLAPALLADVAGSAMALGFLAFAALRVAAAAVPVPPAVAPQRLAERDLPVYSVIVALYREASSVEPLIRALEALDYPREKLDIKIVVEPDDPETRDALARARVRRGAMPHLQLIVAPRGGPRTKPKALDCALPFVHGSFLAVFDAEDLPDPGQLRAALDAFRRHDRDVACAQASLCIDNTQEGWLARMFGVEYAGQFDAFLPGLAAFGLPLPLGGSSNHFRTEVLREVGGWDPYNVTEDADLGMRLSRFGYRAVTFASTTYEEAPVRFAPWLRQRTRWMKGWLKTWAVHMRQPRRLWREAGASGWLTLNLLVGGNVLTALAYPLLLGGIMLGLVTVGGSPAFALPQGGLASLHIAAIAAGYVATAVVGLIGLARRGRLADGWVLLLTPIYWLWLSCAAWRALAQVLGDPYRWEKTDHGSARRDTTLRDGFFERSGNRPSPGHSRLRPGDGRFV
;
A
#
# COMPACT_ATOMS: atom_id res chain seq x y z
N MET A 1 -26.39 -6.87 17.18
CA MET A 1 -25.28 -6.70 16.21
C MET A 1 -24.52 -8.02 16.12
N GLY A 2 -24.60 -8.71 14.98
CA GLY A 2 -23.91 -10.00 14.78
C GLY A 2 -22.40 -9.81 14.67
N ARG A 3 -21.61 -10.73 15.24
CA ARG A 3 -20.15 -10.76 15.07
C ARG A 3 -19.79 -10.84 13.57
N PRO A 4 -18.75 -10.13 13.09
CA PRO A 4 -18.32 -10.25 11.70
C PRO A 4 -17.93 -11.71 11.38
N ALA A 5 -18.40 -12.21 10.25
CA ALA A 5 -18.29 -13.63 9.83
C ALA A 5 -16.84 -14.14 9.67
N TYR A 6 -15.86 -13.22 9.67
CA TYR A 6 -14.45 -13.53 9.43
C TYR A 6 -13.53 -13.27 10.61
N ARG A 7 -14.03 -12.83 11.77
CA ARG A 7 -13.15 -12.64 12.93
C ARG A 7 -12.68 -14.01 13.38
N LEU A 8 -11.44 -14.36 13.07
CA LEU A 8 -10.78 -15.48 13.74
C LEU A 8 -10.81 -15.15 15.23
N ALA A 9 -11.34 -16.07 16.04
CA ALA A 9 -11.40 -15.92 17.49
C ALA A 9 -10.04 -15.42 17.99
N GLY A 10 -10.05 -14.35 18.81
CA GLY A 10 -8.84 -13.73 19.33
C GLY A 10 -7.92 -14.81 19.86
N ARG A 11 -6.79 -15.02 19.17
CA ARG A 11 -5.77 -15.91 19.69
C ARG A 11 -5.30 -15.30 21.01
N PRO A 12 -5.28 -16.05 22.12
CA PRO A 12 -4.61 -15.56 23.32
C PRO A 12 -3.19 -15.18 22.91
N ALA A 13 -2.77 -13.98 23.29
CA ALA A 13 -1.37 -13.62 23.17
C ALA A 13 -0.59 -14.70 23.92
N LEU A 14 0.22 -15.48 23.22
CA LEU A 14 1.27 -16.24 23.87
C LEU A 14 2.07 -15.21 24.66
N ALA A 15 2.00 -15.30 25.99
CA ALA A 15 2.83 -14.49 26.85
C ALA A 15 4.27 -14.64 26.33
N PRO A 16 5.01 -13.55 26.10
CA PRO A 16 6.40 -13.68 25.72
C PRO A 16 7.08 -14.52 26.80
N ALA A 17 7.68 -15.64 26.40
CA ALA A 17 8.53 -16.40 27.29
C ALA A 17 9.51 -15.42 27.94
N ALA A 18 9.65 -15.47 29.26
CA ALA A 18 10.51 -14.57 30.01
C ALA A 18 11.88 -14.52 29.31
N ALA A 19 12.24 -13.36 28.76
CA ALA A 19 13.52 -13.22 28.09
C ALA A 19 14.61 -13.44 29.14
N PRO A 20 15.65 -14.25 28.86
CA PRO A 20 16.79 -14.36 29.75
C PRO A 20 17.38 -12.97 30.01
N ASP A 21 17.88 -12.80 31.24
CA ASP A 21 18.31 -11.52 31.81
C ASP A 21 19.13 -10.69 30.81
N ALA A 22 18.62 -9.49 30.46
CA ALA A 22 19.16 -8.66 29.39
C ALA A 22 20.61 -8.24 29.66
N ALA A 23 21.03 -8.24 30.93
CA ALA A 23 22.37 -7.85 31.35
C ALA A 23 23.48 -8.82 30.91
N SER A 24 23.17 -10.11 30.68
CA SER A 24 24.21 -11.14 30.45
C SER A 24 24.62 -11.35 28.99
N ALA A 25 23.88 -10.78 28.01
CA ALA A 25 24.12 -10.86 26.55
C ALA A 25 24.87 -12.11 26.04
N PRO A 26 24.43 -13.35 26.38
CA PRO A 26 25.17 -14.58 26.07
C PRO A 26 25.30 -14.84 24.58
N GLU A 27 24.45 -14.22 23.74
CA GLU A 27 24.59 -14.22 22.29
C GLU A 27 25.94 -13.67 21.77
N LEU A 28 26.69 -12.93 22.59
CA LEU A 28 27.99 -12.35 22.26
C LEU A 28 29.17 -13.23 22.69
N ASP A 29 28.94 -14.26 23.50
CA ASP A 29 30.02 -15.07 24.08
C ASP A 29 30.83 -15.81 23.02
N CYS A 30 30.18 -16.15 21.90
CA CYS A 30 30.81 -16.76 20.74
C CYS A 30 31.82 -15.84 20.01
N LEU A 31 31.82 -14.54 20.33
CA LEU A 31 32.69 -13.52 19.75
C LEU A 31 33.80 -13.04 20.72
N ARG A 32 33.85 -13.57 21.95
CA ARG A 32 34.94 -13.25 22.89
C ARG A 32 36.27 -13.74 22.28
N GLY A 33 37.25 -12.84 22.20
CA GLY A 33 38.53 -13.09 21.52
C GLY A 33 38.50 -12.91 20.00
N VAL A 34 37.34 -12.62 19.40
CA VAL A 34 37.19 -12.27 17.97
C VAL A 34 37.04 -10.77 17.82
N LEU A 35 36.21 -10.14 18.67
CA LEU A 35 36.01 -8.70 18.72
C LEU A 35 36.53 -8.13 20.06
N ALA A 36 36.90 -6.86 20.04
CA ALA A 36 37.34 -6.16 21.24
C ALA A 36 36.22 -6.09 22.30
N ALA A 37 36.57 -6.25 23.57
CA ALA A 37 35.61 -6.26 24.68
C ALA A 37 34.75 -4.99 24.73
N ALA A 38 35.33 -3.81 24.46
CA ALA A 38 34.61 -2.55 24.40
C ALA A 38 33.51 -2.53 23.31
N VAL A 39 33.76 -3.17 22.16
CA VAL A 39 32.77 -3.27 21.07
C VAL A 39 31.60 -4.17 21.50
N LEU A 40 31.90 -5.29 22.15
CA LEU A 40 30.88 -6.21 22.67
C LEU A 40 30.05 -5.55 23.78
N GLN A 41 30.68 -4.82 24.70
CA GLN A 41 29.99 -4.07 25.76
C GLN A 41 29.08 -2.98 25.17
N ALA A 42 29.56 -2.20 24.20
CA ALA A 42 28.76 -1.18 23.52
C ALA A 42 27.55 -1.80 22.79
N ALA A 43 27.73 -2.95 22.14
CA ALA A 43 26.64 -3.68 21.50
C ALA A 43 25.62 -4.22 22.51
N ALA A 44 26.07 -4.74 23.65
CA ALA A 44 25.19 -5.22 24.72
C ALA A 44 24.37 -4.08 25.36
N GLN A 45 25.02 -2.94 25.63
CA GLN A 45 24.36 -1.75 26.15
C GLN A 45 23.30 -1.26 25.15
N ARG A 46 23.69 -1.07 23.88
CA ARG A 46 22.76 -0.62 22.83
C ARG A 46 21.62 -1.62 22.61
N GLY A 47 21.90 -2.92 22.68
CA GLY A 47 20.89 -3.98 22.58
C GLY A 47 19.85 -3.86 23.71
N THR A 48 20.30 -3.54 24.92
CA THR A 48 19.44 -3.30 26.09
C THR A 48 18.61 -2.02 25.94
N GLU A 49 19.24 -0.92 25.52
CA GLU A 49 18.55 0.37 25.24
C GLU A 49 17.45 0.22 24.19
N LEU A 50 17.69 -0.63 23.18
CA LEU A 50 16.75 -0.90 22.11
C LEU A 50 15.83 -2.08 22.40
N GLY A 51 16.07 -2.91 23.41
CA GLY A 51 15.30 -4.16 23.60
C GLY A 51 15.45 -5.14 22.42
N VAL A 52 16.62 -5.20 21.78
CA VAL A 52 16.96 -6.16 20.71
C VAL A 52 18.14 -7.03 21.14
N GLY A 53 18.37 -8.15 20.45
CA GLY A 53 19.57 -8.95 20.65
C GLY A 53 20.84 -8.15 20.34
N ALA A 54 21.89 -8.31 21.14
CA ALA A 54 23.12 -7.54 20.97
C ALA A 54 23.86 -7.89 19.67
N GLU A 55 23.69 -9.12 19.17
CA GLU A 55 24.16 -9.55 17.86
C GLU A 55 23.54 -8.73 16.73
N ARG A 56 22.26 -8.34 16.88
CA ARG A 56 21.55 -7.54 15.88
C ARG A 56 22.17 -6.15 15.77
N VAL A 57 22.67 -5.58 16.87
CA VAL A 57 23.38 -4.30 16.86
C VAL A 57 24.66 -4.41 16.04
N LEU A 58 25.48 -5.43 16.29
CA LEU A 58 26.73 -5.67 15.56
C LEU A 58 26.48 -5.87 14.06
N ILE A 59 25.46 -6.67 13.72
CA ILE A 59 25.08 -6.93 12.32
C ILE A 59 24.55 -5.66 11.66
N ALA A 60 23.61 -4.95 12.29
CA ALA A 60 22.97 -3.77 11.72
C ALA A 60 23.95 -2.62 11.47
N ARG A 61 25.00 -2.51 12.30
CA ARG A 61 26.08 -1.51 12.15
C ARG A 61 27.19 -1.94 11.22
N GLY A 62 27.13 -3.17 10.67
CA GLY A 62 28.14 -3.70 9.77
C GLY A 62 29.47 -4.06 10.46
N THR A 63 29.48 -4.19 11.79
CA THR A 63 30.66 -4.60 12.56
C THR A 63 31.04 -6.06 12.28
N ILE A 64 30.04 -6.91 12.05
CA ILE A 64 30.20 -8.30 11.61
C ILE A 64 29.04 -8.64 10.67
N ASP A 65 29.29 -9.40 9.62
CA ASP A 65 28.21 -9.90 8.77
C ASP A 65 27.45 -11.07 9.45
N GLU A 66 26.18 -11.25 9.08
CA GLU A 66 25.31 -12.29 9.67
C GLU A 66 25.89 -13.71 9.50
N GLN A 67 26.55 -13.98 8.37
CA GLN A 67 27.11 -15.30 8.09
C GLN A 67 28.30 -15.59 9.00
N SER A 68 29.21 -14.62 9.19
CA SER A 68 30.33 -14.74 10.11
C SER A 68 29.84 -14.90 11.55
N TYR A 69 28.86 -14.10 11.97
CA TYR A 69 28.25 -14.25 13.29
C TYR A 69 27.70 -15.67 13.53
N LEU A 70 26.89 -16.17 12.59
CA LEU A 70 26.28 -17.50 12.73
C LEU A 70 27.31 -18.63 12.75
N ARG A 71 28.45 -18.50 12.05
CA ARG A 71 29.55 -19.48 12.15
C ARG A 71 30.16 -19.52 13.55
N HIS A 72 30.35 -18.37 14.18
CA HIS A 72 30.83 -18.29 15.55
C HIS A 72 29.82 -18.85 16.54
N LEU A 73 28.55 -18.44 16.42
CA LEU A 73 27.47 -18.95 17.27
C LEU A 73 27.35 -20.47 17.16
N ALA A 74 27.32 -21.02 15.95
CA ALA A 74 27.21 -22.45 15.70
C ALA A 74 28.35 -23.26 16.36
N ARG A 75 29.60 -22.77 16.24
CA ARG A 75 30.76 -23.40 16.91
C ARG A 75 30.64 -23.37 18.43
N HIS A 76 30.18 -22.26 18.98
CA HIS A 76 30.01 -22.08 20.42
C HIS A 76 28.89 -22.98 20.99
N THR A 77 27.80 -23.15 20.26
CA THR A 77 26.62 -23.93 20.70
C THR A 77 26.64 -25.40 20.25
N GLY A 78 27.62 -25.81 19.44
CA GLY A 78 27.64 -27.14 18.81
C GLY A 78 26.57 -27.36 17.73
N LEU A 79 25.96 -26.28 17.23
CA LEU A 79 25.00 -26.32 16.11
C LEU A 79 25.74 -26.30 14.77
N THR A 80 25.04 -26.58 13.67
CA THR A 80 25.58 -26.48 12.31
C THR A 80 25.01 -25.27 11.59
N VAL A 81 25.73 -24.76 10.59
CA VAL A 81 25.22 -23.73 9.67
C VAL A 81 24.80 -24.41 8.36
N GLU A 82 23.57 -24.18 7.94
CA GLU A 82 23.01 -24.62 6.66
C GLU A 82 23.04 -23.45 5.67
N ARG A 83 23.61 -23.71 4.48
CA ARG A 83 23.69 -22.73 3.38
C ARG A 83 22.70 -23.03 2.25
N PHE A 84 22.00 -24.16 2.37
CA PHE A 84 21.12 -24.74 1.36
C PHE A 84 21.85 -25.18 0.07
N ASP A 85 23.16 -25.38 0.14
CA ASP A 85 23.96 -25.84 -0.99
C ASP A 85 23.56 -27.27 -1.38
N GLY A 86 22.98 -27.41 -2.58
CA GLY A 86 22.46 -28.69 -3.09
C GLY A 86 21.15 -29.14 -2.47
N VAL A 87 20.52 -28.34 -1.59
CA VAL A 87 19.18 -28.61 -1.07
C VAL A 87 18.16 -28.22 -2.13
N ARG A 88 17.19 -29.10 -2.38
CA ARG A 88 16.13 -28.90 -3.38
C ARG A 88 14.76 -28.84 -2.73
N ARG A 89 13.77 -28.38 -3.49
CA ARG A 89 12.35 -28.39 -3.06
C ARG A 89 11.88 -29.76 -2.55
N ALA A 90 12.37 -30.86 -3.12
CA ALA A 90 12.01 -32.23 -2.73
C ALA A 90 12.53 -32.64 -1.35
N ASP A 91 13.60 -31.99 -0.86
CA ASP A 91 14.16 -32.23 0.47
C ASP A 91 13.31 -31.56 1.57
N CYS A 92 12.39 -30.68 1.21
CA CYS A 92 11.49 -30.01 2.14
C CYS A 92 10.17 -30.81 2.26
N PRO A 93 9.87 -31.43 3.41
CA PRO A 93 8.67 -32.25 3.60
C PRO A 93 7.37 -31.42 3.75
N LEU A 94 7.44 -30.09 3.59
CA LEU A 94 6.28 -29.20 3.69
C LEU A 94 5.52 -29.09 2.38
N GLY A 95 4.20 -28.95 2.49
CA GLY A 95 3.35 -28.51 1.37
C GLY A 95 3.57 -27.05 1.02
N ASP A 96 3.04 -26.62 -0.13
CA ASP A 96 3.27 -25.26 -0.65
C ASP A 96 2.74 -24.16 0.29
N ASP A 97 1.59 -24.37 0.94
CA ASP A 97 1.01 -23.40 1.88
C ASP A 97 1.81 -23.33 3.20
N ASP A 98 2.40 -24.45 3.63
CA ASP A 98 3.23 -24.51 4.84
C ASP A 98 4.61 -23.88 4.60
N LEU A 99 5.11 -23.87 3.36
CA LEU A 99 6.34 -23.15 3.02
C LEU A 99 6.18 -21.63 3.19
N VAL A 100 4.99 -21.08 2.92
CA VAL A 100 4.72 -19.64 3.16
C VAL A 100 4.72 -19.34 4.66
N ARG A 101 4.21 -20.27 5.47
CA ARG A 101 4.28 -20.18 6.94
C ARG A 101 5.72 -20.33 7.43
N ALA A 102 6.49 -21.24 6.84
CA ALA A 102 7.92 -21.40 7.12
C ALA A 102 8.71 -20.12 6.83
N ALA A 103 8.40 -19.42 5.73
CA ALA A 103 8.94 -18.08 5.42
C ALA A 103 8.63 -17.07 6.54
N THR A 104 7.36 -17.04 6.96
CA THR A 104 6.85 -16.12 7.99
C THR A 104 7.53 -16.36 9.35
N HIS A 105 7.71 -17.62 9.72
CA HIS A 105 8.24 -18.03 11.02
C HIS A 105 9.75 -18.29 11.06
N ARG A 106 10.44 -18.32 9.89
CA ARG A 106 11.87 -18.61 9.73
C ARG A 106 12.32 -19.96 10.29
N ILE A 107 11.46 -20.95 10.12
CA ILE A 107 11.74 -22.34 10.51
C ILE A 107 11.34 -23.22 9.35
N LEU A 108 12.29 -24.00 8.83
CA LEU A 108 12.10 -24.88 7.69
C LEU A 108 12.68 -26.27 8.00
N PRO A 109 11.87 -27.34 8.01
CA PRO A 109 12.40 -28.69 8.04
C PRO A 109 13.02 -29.05 6.68
N VAL A 110 14.22 -29.62 6.72
CA VAL A 110 14.97 -30.12 5.56
C VAL A 110 15.38 -31.56 5.84
N ARG A 111 15.13 -32.46 4.89
CA ARG A 111 15.50 -33.87 4.97
C ARG A 111 16.70 -34.13 4.06
N ARG A 112 17.80 -34.61 4.64
CA ARG A 112 19.03 -34.95 3.90
C ARG A 112 19.50 -36.35 4.29
N ALA A 113 19.75 -37.20 3.31
CA ALA A 113 20.18 -38.60 3.51
C ALA A 113 19.32 -39.35 4.56
N GLY A 114 17.99 -39.17 4.48
CA GLY A 114 17.03 -39.80 5.40
C GLY A 114 16.87 -39.12 6.77
N ARG A 115 17.70 -38.14 7.12
CA ARG A 115 17.65 -37.42 8.40
C ARG A 115 16.97 -36.06 8.28
N LEU A 116 16.05 -35.76 9.20
CA LEU A 116 15.39 -34.46 9.30
C LEU A 116 16.22 -33.48 10.13
N SER A 117 16.41 -32.26 9.63
CA SER A 117 16.95 -31.12 10.37
C SER A 117 16.01 -29.92 10.27
N TRP A 118 15.85 -29.18 11.36
CA TRP A 118 15.11 -27.94 11.44
C TRP A 118 16.07 -26.78 11.22
N VAL A 119 15.98 -26.15 10.06
CA VAL A 119 16.78 -24.98 9.72
C VAL A 119 16.08 -23.73 10.26
N ILE A 120 16.77 -22.98 11.11
CA ILE A 120 16.26 -21.78 11.77
C ILE A 120 17.08 -20.59 11.29
N ALA A 121 16.43 -19.53 10.82
CA ALA A 121 17.07 -18.22 10.67
C ALA A 121 16.73 -17.37 11.92
N PRO A 122 17.67 -17.15 12.85
CA PRO A 122 17.38 -16.51 14.13
C PRO A 122 16.83 -15.09 13.99
N ARG A 123 15.89 -14.73 14.87
CA ARG A 123 15.25 -13.39 14.91
C ARG A 123 15.04 -12.91 16.33
N GLY A 124 14.91 -11.60 16.51
CA GLY A 124 14.61 -11.01 17.81
C GLY A 124 15.68 -11.41 18.83
N THR A 125 15.28 -12.16 19.85
CA THR A 125 16.17 -12.70 20.89
C THR A 125 16.50 -14.19 20.71
N ALA A 126 16.21 -14.78 19.54
CA ALA A 126 16.44 -16.21 19.30
C ALA A 126 17.91 -16.60 19.43
N ALA A 127 18.85 -15.76 18.97
CA ALA A 127 20.28 -16.03 19.13
C ALA A 127 20.69 -16.11 20.61
N ARG A 128 20.15 -15.21 21.44
CA ARG A 128 20.30 -15.24 22.91
C ARG A 128 19.77 -16.54 23.50
N TYR A 129 18.56 -16.95 23.09
CA TYR A 129 17.97 -18.20 23.56
C TYR A 129 18.82 -19.42 23.18
N LEU A 130 19.29 -19.47 21.93
CA LEU A 130 20.14 -20.54 21.42
C LEU A 130 21.49 -20.59 22.17
N ALA A 131 22.14 -19.45 22.37
CA ALA A 131 23.38 -19.36 23.14
C ALA A 131 23.18 -19.87 24.56
N SER A 132 22.16 -19.38 25.26
CA SER A 132 21.89 -19.74 26.67
C SER A 132 21.60 -21.24 26.86
N HIS A 133 20.87 -21.86 25.93
CA HIS A 133 20.41 -23.24 26.08
C HIS A 133 21.42 -24.28 25.58
N PHE A 134 22.23 -23.94 24.57
CA PHE A 134 23.10 -24.90 23.90
C PHE A 134 24.59 -24.74 24.24
N ALA A 135 25.06 -23.60 24.75
CA ALA A 135 26.48 -23.38 25.06
C ALA A 135 27.10 -24.44 25.99
N ASN A 136 26.30 -24.99 26.92
CA ASN A 136 26.76 -25.99 27.90
C ASN A 136 26.53 -27.45 27.46
N ARG A 137 25.90 -27.70 26.31
CA ARG A 137 25.62 -29.06 25.81
C ARG A 137 26.69 -29.47 24.80
N ARG A 138 27.86 -29.88 25.30
CA ARG A 138 28.90 -30.52 24.48
C ARG A 138 28.48 -31.96 24.18
N GLY A 139 27.82 -32.15 23.05
CA GLY A 139 27.55 -33.48 22.51
C GLY A 139 26.07 -33.72 22.23
N GLY A 140 25.75 -33.85 20.95
CA GLY A 140 24.44 -34.29 20.51
C GLY A 140 24.15 -33.82 19.10
N ARG A 141 23.86 -34.78 18.22
CA ARG A 141 23.34 -34.59 16.86
C ARG A 141 21.98 -33.86 16.93
N THR A 142 21.97 -32.57 17.22
CA THR A 142 20.75 -31.76 17.17
C THR A 142 20.23 -31.82 15.74
N GLY A 143 18.96 -32.14 15.56
CA GLY A 143 18.26 -31.98 14.28
C GLY A 143 17.96 -30.50 14.04
N ILE A 144 18.89 -29.59 14.36
CA ILE A 144 18.74 -28.14 14.25
C ILE A 144 19.98 -27.59 13.57
N SER A 145 19.77 -26.77 12.54
CA SER A 145 20.80 -26.01 11.83
C SER A 145 20.42 -24.53 11.81
N LEU A 146 21.40 -23.65 11.71
CA LEU A 146 21.21 -22.20 11.58
C LEU A 146 21.42 -21.77 10.12
N ALA A 147 20.62 -20.84 9.62
CA ALA A 147 20.84 -20.21 8.32
C ALA A 147 20.79 -18.68 8.46
N THR A 148 21.50 -17.98 7.58
CA THR A 148 21.34 -16.52 7.49
C THR A 148 19.94 -16.19 7.00
N THR A 149 19.42 -15.02 7.36
CA THR A 149 18.15 -14.49 6.84
C THR A 149 18.18 -14.47 5.30
N ALA A 150 19.31 -14.03 4.73
CA ALA A 150 19.51 -13.92 3.29
C ALA A 150 19.54 -15.28 2.57
N ASP A 151 20.23 -16.28 3.12
CA ASP A 151 20.29 -17.63 2.51
C ASP A 151 18.93 -18.34 2.61
N PHE A 152 18.24 -18.20 3.75
CA PHE A 152 16.90 -18.77 3.95
C PHE A 152 15.90 -18.22 2.91
N ASP A 153 15.90 -16.92 2.68
CA ASP A 153 14.98 -16.30 1.72
C ASP A 153 15.36 -16.57 0.28
N ARG A 154 16.67 -16.59 -0.02
CA ARG A 154 17.16 -16.96 -1.34
C ARG A 154 16.76 -18.39 -1.69
N PHE A 155 16.88 -19.31 -0.74
CA PHE A 155 16.43 -20.69 -0.91
C PHE A 155 14.92 -20.75 -1.17
N LEU A 156 14.10 -20.10 -0.35
CA LEU A 156 12.65 -20.11 -0.53
C LEU A 156 12.21 -19.45 -1.85
N MET A 157 12.83 -18.33 -2.24
CA MET A 157 12.50 -17.69 -3.52
C MET A 157 12.98 -18.50 -4.73
N GLY A 158 14.10 -19.21 -4.61
CA GLY A 158 14.65 -20.07 -5.67
C GLY A 158 13.88 -21.38 -5.83
N GLU A 159 13.80 -22.18 -4.76
CA GLU A 159 13.26 -23.55 -4.79
C GLU A 159 11.75 -23.60 -4.49
N ALA A 160 11.23 -22.66 -3.71
CA ALA A 160 9.79 -22.53 -3.43
C ALA A 160 9.12 -21.36 -4.16
N GLY A 161 9.79 -20.75 -5.15
CA GLY A 161 9.28 -19.58 -5.88
C GLY A 161 7.88 -19.81 -6.49
N ARG A 162 7.59 -21.01 -7.00
CA ARG A 162 6.24 -21.36 -7.49
C ARG A 162 5.18 -21.34 -6.39
N ALA A 163 5.51 -21.83 -5.20
CA ALA A 163 4.62 -21.81 -4.05
C ALA A 163 4.40 -20.37 -3.56
N MET A 164 5.47 -19.57 -3.48
CA MET A 164 5.40 -18.15 -3.11
C MET A 164 4.54 -17.36 -4.09
N THR A 165 4.75 -17.52 -5.39
CA THR A 165 3.96 -16.84 -6.41
C THR A 165 2.51 -17.32 -6.41
N ARG A 166 2.24 -18.62 -6.24
CA ARG A 166 0.86 -19.11 -6.12
C ARG A 166 0.16 -18.53 -4.89
N ALA A 167 0.88 -18.43 -3.76
CA ALA A 167 0.34 -17.83 -2.56
C ALA A 167 0.06 -16.33 -2.74
N ALA A 168 0.97 -15.60 -3.39
CA ALA A 168 0.79 -14.18 -3.69
C ALA A 168 -0.37 -13.95 -4.66
N VAL A 169 -0.49 -14.75 -5.72
CA VAL A 169 -1.50 -14.57 -6.78
C VAL A 169 -2.88 -15.09 -6.37
N GLU A 170 -2.94 -16.28 -5.77
CA GLU A 170 -4.19 -17.00 -5.52
C GLU A 170 -4.60 -16.97 -4.05
N GLY A 171 -3.76 -16.45 -3.14
CA GLY A 171 -3.99 -16.51 -1.69
C GLY A 171 -5.31 -15.89 -1.27
N LEU A 172 -5.60 -14.67 -1.76
CA LEU A 172 -6.87 -13.99 -1.49
C LEU A 172 -8.06 -14.76 -2.08
N GLN A 173 -7.98 -15.20 -3.34
CA GLN A 173 -9.07 -15.93 -3.98
C GLN A 173 -9.37 -17.27 -3.29
N ARG A 174 -8.34 -18.01 -2.88
CA ARG A 174 -8.50 -19.31 -2.20
C ARG A 174 -9.14 -19.16 -0.82
N ARG A 175 -8.75 -18.13 -0.07
CA ARG A 175 -9.26 -17.89 1.30
C ARG A 175 -10.62 -17.18 1.29
N PHE A 176 -10.78 -16.20 0.41
CA PHE A 176 -11.93 -15.29 0.37
C PHE A 176 -12.40 -15.06 -1.08
N PRO A 177 -12.96 -16.08 -1.76
CA PRO A 177 -13.29 -16.01 -3.19
C PRO A 177 -14.30 -14.90 -3.54
N ALA A 178 -15.20 -14.56 -2.60
CA ALA A 178 -16.16 -13.49 -2.77
C ALA A 178 -15.54 -12.08 -2.71
N LEU A 179 -14.29 -11.95 -2.24
CA LEU A 179 -13.58 -10.69 -2.05
C LEU A 179 -12.47 -10.46 -3.08
N SER A 180 -12.27 -11.38 -4.02
CA SER A 180 -11.21 -11.28 -5.03
C SER A 180 -11.76 -10.90 -6.41
N ALA A 181 -11.03 -10.04 -7.10
CA ALA A 181 -11.22 -9.68 -8.51
C ALA A 181 -10.68 -10.76 -9.47
N ALA A 182 -10.04 -11.83 -8.96
CA ALA A 182 -9.56 -12.93 -9.76
C ALA A 182 -10.69 -13.61 -10.57
N PRO A 183 -10.41 -14.11 -11.79
CA PRO A 183 -11.38 -14.87 -12.57
C PRO A 183 -11.85 -16.09 -11.76
N SER A 184 -13.17 -16.24 -11.58
CA SER A 184 -13.72 -17.36 -10.83
C SER A 184 -13.40 -18.69 -11.53
N ARG A 185 -12.72 -19.62 -10.83
CA ARG A 185 -12.44 -20.98 -11.34
C ARG A 185 -13.72 -21.83 -11.54
N ALA A 186 -14.82 -21.44 -10.91
CA ALA A 186 -16.11 -22.12 -11.04
C ALA A 186 -17.05 -21.32 -11.95
N VAL A 187 -17.16 -21.74 -13.21
CA VAL A 187 -18.38 -22.25 -13.88
C VAL A 187 -17.99 -22.47 -15.35
N PRO A 188 -17.84 -23.73 -15.82
CA PRO A 188 -17.95 -24.00 -17.24
C PRO A 188 -19.32 -23.50 -17.67
N ALA A 189 -19.40 -22.75 -18.76
CA ALA A 189 -20.66 -22.26 -19.33
C ALA A 189 -21.53 -23.45 -19.79
N ARG A 190 -22.11 -24.21 -18.85
CA ARG A 190 -23.07 -25.26 -19.12
C ARG A 190 -24.41 -24.59 -19.38
N TYR A 191 -24.88 -24.79 -20.61
CA TYR A 191 -26.23 -24.60 -21.14
C TYR A 191 -27.29 -24.33 -20.06
N GLY A 192 -27.75 -23.07 -19.98
CA GLY A 192 -28.76 -22.63 -19.02
C GLY A 192 -28.72 -21.13 -18.69
N SER A 193 -27.68 -20.41 -19.11
CA SER A 193 -27.56 -18.95 -18.88
C SER A 193 -28.04 -18.09 -20.04
N ARG A 194 -28.08 -18.60 -21.29
CA ARG A 194 -28.66 -17.84 -22.42
C ARG A 194 -30.15 -17.57 -22.23
N TRP A 195 -30.95 -18.57 -21.86
CA TRP A 195 -32.40 -18.37 -21.70
C TRP A 195 -32.76 -17.45 -20.52
N ARG A 196 -32.08 -17.60 -19.38
CA ARG A 196 -32.24 -16.67 -18.23
C ARG A 196 -31.74 -15.26 -18.52
N ARG A 197 -30.69 -15.09 -19.34
CA ARG A 197 -30.24 -13.78 -19.80
C ARG A 197 -31.21 -13.17 -20.81
N LEU A 198 -31.78 -13.95 -21.73
CA LEU A 198 -32.79 -13.47 -22.68
C LEU A 198 -34.09 -13.10 -21.97
N MET A 199 -34.57 -13.90 -21.02
CA MET A 199 -35.77 -13.58 -20.23
C MET A 199 -35.57 -12.36 -19.32
N ARG A 200 -34.39 -12.19 -18.72
CA ARG A 200 -34.05 -10.95 -17.98
C ARG A 200 -33.89 -9.76 -18.92
N ALA A 201 -33.29 -9.94 -20.09
CA ALA A 201 -33.15 -8.89 -21.08
C ALA A 201 -34.52 -8.47 -21.66
N MET A 202 -35.44 -9.39 -21.93
CA MET A 202 -36.83 -9.11 -22.33
C MET A 202 -37.61 -8.43 -21.20
N ALA A 203 -37.47 -8.89 -19.96
CA ALA A 203 -38.14 -8.27 -18.81
C ALA A 203 -37.60 -6.85 -18.47
N LEU A 204 -36.33 -6.56 -18.77
CA LEU A 204 -35.76 -5.21 -18.68
C LEU A 204 -36.04 -4.35 -19.92
N ALA A 205 -36.16 -4.94 -21.11
CA ALA A 205 -36.45 -4.22 -22.35
C ALA A 205 -37.92 -3.78 -22.43
N LEU A 206 -38.86 -4.56 -21.90
CA LEU A 206 -40.30 -4.28 -21.98
C LEU A 206 -40.71 -2.94 -21.31
N PRO A 207 -40.20 -2.56 -20.12
CA PRO A 207 -40.41 -1.21 -19.55
C PRO A 207 -39.71 -0.10 -20.32
N ILE A 208 -38.51 -0.36 -20.86
CA ILE A 208 -37.71 0.60 -21.66
C ILE A 208 -38.44 0.94 -22.96
N THR A 209 -39.16 -0.01 -23.57
CA THR A 209 -39.94 0.21 -24.79
C THR A 209 -41.30 0.86 -24.55
N LEU A 210 -41.90 0.68 -23.37
CA LEU A 210 -43.26 1.16 -23.07
C LEU A 210 -43.31 2.53 -22.37
N ALA A 211 -42.23 2.95 -21.68
CA ALA A 211 -42.14 4.25 -21.02
C ALA A 211 -40.69 4.80 -20.93
N PRO A 212 -39.99 4.98 -22.07
CA PRO A 212 -38.58 5.36 -22.09
C PRO A 212 -38.29 6.68 -21.36
N ALA A 213 -39.19 7.67 -21.47
CA ALA A 213 -39.04 8.97 -20.81
C ALA A 213 -39.17 8.86 -19.28
N LEU A 214 -40.21 8.20 -18.77
CA LEU A 214 -40.42 8.04 -17.32
C LEU A 214 -39.28 7.24 -16.66
N LEU A 215 -38.80 6.18 -17.32
CA LEU A 215 -37.69 5.39 -16.79
C LEU A 215 -36.37 6.18 -16.79
N ALA A 216 -36.13 6.98 -17.83
CA ALA A 216 -34.98 7.89 -17.89
C ALA A 216 -35.07 8.98 -16.81
N ASP A 217 -36.26 9.50 -16.56
CA ASP A 217 -36.54 10.51 -15.52
C ASP A 217 -36.32 9.95 -14.11
N VAL A 218 -36.85 8.75 -13.82
CA VAL A 218 -36.64 8.06 -12.53
C VAL A 218 -35.16 7.73 -12.33
N ALA A 219 -34.49 7.18 -13.35
CA ALA A 219 -33.07 6.85 -13.27
C ALA A 219 -32.21 8.11 -13.09
N GLY A 220 -32.49 9.17 -13.86
CA GLY A 220 -31.82 10.46 -13.77
C GLY A 220 -32.03 11.13 -12.42
N SER A 221 -33.23 11.04 -11.86
CA SER A 221 -33.54 11.57 -10.52
C SER A 221 -32.80 10.81 -9.42
N ALA A 222 -32.78 9.48 -9.49
CA ALA A 222 -32.03 8.65 -8.55
C ALA A 222 -30.52 8.95 -8.61
N MET A 223 -29.97 9.15 -9.82
CA MET A 223 -28.58 9.56 -10.02
C MET A 223 -28.31 10.95 -9.45
N ALA A 224 -29.20 11.92 -9.68
CA ALA A 224 -29.08 13.27 -9.14
C ALA A 224 -29.11 13.29 -7.61
N LEU A 225 -30.04 12.54 -7.00
CA LEU A 225 -30.11 12.38 -5.55
C LEU A 225 -28.86 11.71 -4.98
N GLY A 226 -28.34 10.66 -5.64
CA GLY A 226 -27.08 10.03 -5.28
C GLY A 226 -25.89 10.99 -5.37
N PHE A 227 -25.86 11.82 -6.42
CA PHE A 227 -24.86 12.86 -6.61
C PHE A 227 -24.92 13.91 -5.50
N LEU A 228 -26.13 14.40 -5.16
CA LEU A 228 -26.34 15.34 -4.06
C LEU A 228 -25.92 14.75 -2.71
N ALA A 229 -26.27 13.49 -2.43
CA ALA A 229 -25.84 12.79 -1.23
C ALA A 229 -24.31 12.66 -1.15
N PHE A 230 -23.66 12.37 -2.27
CA PHE A 230 -22.20 12.32 -2.35
C PHE A 230 -21.56 13.70 -2.13
N ALA A 231 -22.07 14.76 -2.76
CA ALA A 231 -21.61 16.12 -2.57
C ALA A 231 -21.77 16.58 -1.12
N ALA A 232 -22.93 16.32 -0.52
CA ALA A 232 -23.22 16.63 0.88
C ALA A 232 -22.26 15.89 1.82
N LEU A 233 -22.02 14.59 1.61
CA LEU A 233 -21.06 13.81 2.40
C LEU A 233 -19.65 14.39 2.29
N ARG A 234 -19.21 14.80 1.09
CA ARG A 234 -17.89 15.40 0.90
C ARG A 234 -17.72 16.70 1.67
N VAL A 235 -18.70 17.59 1.59
CA VAL A 235 -18.69 18.86 2.34
C VAL A 235 -18.74 18.60 3.84
N ALA A 236 -19.65 17.74 4.30
CA ALA A 236 -19.80 17.41 5.71
C ALA A 236 -18.50 16.83 6.31
N ALA A 237 -17.88 15.89 5.61
CA ALA A 237 -16.60 15.30 6.04
C ALA A 237 -15.46 16.34 6.01
N ALA A 238 -15.35 17.15 4.95
CA ALA A 238 -14.31 18.18 4.88
C ALA A 238 -14.46 19.28 5.95
N ALA A 239 -15.69 19.57 6.36
CA ALA A 239 -15.99 20.55 7.41
C ALA A 239 -15.65 20.04 8.82
N VAL A 240 -15.41 18.73 9.01
CA VAL A 240 -14.98 18.19 10.31
C VAL A 240 -13.65 18.85 10.71
N PRO A 241 -13.59 19.50 11.89
CA PRO A 241 -12.34 20.05 12.40
C PRO A 241 -11.31 18.93 12.57
N VAL A 242 -10.14 19.10 11.98
CA VAL A 242 -9.01 18.21 12.25
C VAL A 242 -8.36 18.69 13.53
N PRO A 243 -8.24 17.84 14.56
CA PRO A 243 -7.53 18.20 15.78
C PRO A 243 -6.12 18.69 15.43
N PRO A 244 -5.61 19.71 16.13
CA PRO A 244 -4.24 20.14 15.93
C PRO A 244 -3.29 18.95 16.06
N ALA A 245 -2.24 18.93 15.22
CA ALA A 245 -1.24 17.89 15.28
C ALA A 245 -0.61 17.90 16.68
N VAL A 246 -0.97 16.91 17.51
CA VAL A 246 -0.31 16.70 18.79
C VAL A 246 1.08 16.18 18.49
N ALA A 247 2.10 16.80 19.09
CA ALA A 247 3.46 16.30 18.97
C ALA A 247 3.47 14.81 19.35
N PRO A 248 3.95 13.91 18.47
CA PRO A 248 3.90 12.49 18.73
C PRO A 248 4.63 12.20 20.04
N GLN A 249 4.01 11.46 20.95
CA GLN A 249 4.69 11.02 22.16
C GLN A 249 5.85 10.13 21.72
N ARG A 250 7.09 10.61 21.88
CA ARG A 250 8.28 9.81 21.57
C ARG A 250 8.33 8.62 22.52
N LEU A 251 7.94 7.47 21.99
CA LEU A 251 8.19 6.18 22.61
C LEU A 251 9.67 6.08 22.93
N ALA A 252 10.00 5.53 24.10
CA ALA A 252 11.36 5.15 24.40
C ALA A 252 11.86 4.19 23.31
N GLU A 253 13.12 4.31 22.93
CA GLU A 253 13.70 3.51 21.85
C GLU A 253 13.52 2.01 22.09
N ARG A 254 13.52 1.57 23.35
CA ARG A 254 13.23 0.21 23.79
C ARG A 254 11.86 -0.30 23.37
N ASP A 255 10.83 0.54 23.46
CA ASP A 255 9.43 0.16 23.26
C ASP A 255 8.99 0.20 21.79
N LEU A 256 9.87 0.70 20.91
CA LEU A 256 9.60 0.67 19.47
C LEU A 256 9.54 -0.78 18.96
N PRO A 257 8.52 -1.15 18.17
CA PRO A 257 8.49 -2.47 17.54
C PRO A 257 9.52 -2.56 16.41
N VAL A 258 9.77 -3.77 15.91
CA VAL A 258 10.34 -3.89 14.56
C VAL A 258 9.32 -3.34 13.56
N TYR A 259 9.77 -2.49 12.64
CA TYR A 259 8.94 -1.85 11.64
C TYR A 259 9.41 -2.26 10.25
N SER A 260 8.51 -2.79 9.44
CA SER A 260 8.82 -3.14 8.06
C SER A 260 8.37 -2.09 7.07
N VAL A 261 9.11 -1.98 5.98
CA VAL A 261 8.75 -1.14 4.83
C VAL A 261 8.84 -2.01 3.59
N ILE A 262 7.80 -2.03 2.75
CA ILE A 262 7.87 -2.63 1.41
C ILE A 262 7.84 -1.50 0.37
N VAL A 263 8.73 -1.59 -0.61
CA VAL A 263 8.75 -0.74 -1.81
C VAL A 263 8.85 -1.65 -3.03
N ALA A 264 7.88 -1.57 -3.94
CA ALA A 264 7.88 -2.33 -5.18
C ALA A 264 8.36 -1.44 -6.33
N LEU A 265 9.36 -1.91 -7.08
CA LEU A 265 9.92 -1.19 -8.22
C LEU A 265 9.74 -1.99 -9.51
N TYR A 266 9.40 -1.30 -10.60
CA TYR A 266 9.40 -1.89 -11.93
C TYR A 266 9.79 -0.88 -13.00
N ARG A 267 10.99 -1.03 -13.58
CA ARG A 267 11.60 -0.11 -14.56
C ARG A 267 11.73 1.30 -14.01
N GLU A 268 12.39 1.40 -12.85
CA GLU A 268 12.49 2.62 -12.02
C GLU A 268 13.92 2.83 -11.53
N ALA A 269 14.90 2.48 -12.37
CA ALA A 269 16.32 2.63 -12.07
C ALA A 269 16.71 4.06 -11.66
N SER A 270 16.07 5.08 -12.26
CA SER A 270 16.27 6.49 -11.92
C SER A 270 15.76 6.88 -10.52
N SER A 271 14.78 6.16 -9.99
CA SER A 271 14.18 6.41 -8.68
C SER A 271 14.95 5.77 -7.53
N VAL A 272 15.86 4.81 -7.81
CA VAL A 272 16.59 4.06 -6.77
C VAL A 272 17.40 4.97 -5.84
N GLU A 273 18.19 5.89 -6.37
CA GLU A 273 19.01 6.77 -5.53
C GLU A 273 18.16 7.72 -4.65
N PRO A 274 17.15 8.43 -5.20
CA PRO A 274 16.16 9.15 -4.40
C PRO A 274 15.52 8.29 -3.29
N LEU A 275 15.08 7.09 -3.64
CA LEU A 275 14.40 6.17 -2.74
C LEU A 275 15.28 5.77 -1.56
N ILE A 276 16.52 5.32 -1.83
CA ILE A 276 17.43 4.91 -0.75
C ILE A 276 17.71 6.08 0.19
N ARG A 277 17.87 7.32 -0.32
CA ARG A 277 18.04 8.50 0.53
C ARG A 277 16.81 8.77 1.39
N ALA A 278 15.61 8.65 0.83
CA ALA A 278 14.37 8.85 1.58
C ALA A 278 14.21 7.80 2.69
N LEU A 279 14.54 6.54 2.40
CA LEU A 279 14.49 5.44 3.37
C LEU A 279 15.54 5.58 4.48
N GLU A 280 16.73 6.08 4.17
CA GLU A 280 17.77 6.37 5.17
C GLU A 280 17.45 7.57 6.06
N ALA A 281 16.62 8.49 5.57
CA ALA A 281 16.20 9.68 6.31
C ALA A 281 15.10 9.39 7.34
N LEU A 282 14.50 8.19 7.34
CA LEU A 282 13.51 7.80 8.34
C LEU A 282 14.10 7.83 9.76
N ASP A 283 13.48 8.59 10.66
CA ASP A 283 13.80 8.65 12.10
C ASP A 283 13.33 7.36 12.79
N TYR A 284 14.10 6.29 12.63
CA TYR A 284 13.87 5.00 13.28
C TYR A 284 15.18 4.23 13.48
N PRO A 285 15.36 3.45 14.57
CA PRO A 285 16.57 2.66 14.76
C PRO A 285 16.77 1.64 13.64
N ARG A 286 17.94 1.67 13.01
CA ARG A 286 18.32 0.74 11.92
C ARG A 286 18.23 -0.72 12.37
N GLU A 287 18.52 -1.00 13.63
CA GLU A 287 18.41 -2.33 14.25
C GLU A 287 16.98 -2.87 14.23
N LYS A 288 15.97 -1.98 14.24
CA LYS A 288 14.53 -2.27 14.25
C LYS A 288 13.83 -2.03 12.90
N LEU A 289 14.56 -1.59 11.88
CA LEU A 289 14.03 -1.48 10.52
C LEU A 289 14.19 -2.79 9.74
N ASP A 290 13.17 -3.12 8.96
CA ASP A 290 13.14 -4.24 8.03
C ASP A 290 12.59 -3.80 6.67
N ILE A 291 13.47 -3.42 5.75
CA ILE A 291 13.13 -2.85 4.45
C ILE A 291 13.17 -3.95 3.39
N LYS A 292 12.08 -4.11 2.64
CA LYS A 292 11.95 -5.01 1.49
C LYS A 292 11.82 -4.20 0.21
N ILE A 293 12.81 -4.32 -0.66
CA ILE A 293 12.75 -3.79 -2.01
C ILE A 293 12.37 -4.94 -2.94
N VAL A 294 11.24 -4.82 -3.61
CA VAL A 294 10.73 -5.88 -4.50
C VAL A 294 10.90 -5.45 -5.95
N VAL A 295 11.49 -6.31 -6.77
CA VAL A 295 11.69 -6.09 -8.21
C VAL A 295 11.18 -7.27 -9.03
N GLU A 296 10.87 -7.02 -10.30
CA GLU A 296 10.57 -8.09 -11.26
C GLU A 296 11.86 -8.68 -11.86
N PRO A 297 11.86 -9.95 -12.29
CA PRO A 297 13.06 -10.63 -12.76
C PRO A 297 13.56 -10.11 -14.11
N ASP A 298 12.69 -9.48 -14.91
CA ASP A 298 12.99 -8.89 -16.22
C ASP A 298 13.34 -7.39 -16.16
N ASP A 299 13.78 -6.91 -14.99
CA ASP A 299 14.21 -5.53 -14.77
C ASP A 299 15.68 -5.48 -14.31
N PRO A 300 16.64 -5.82 -15.19
CA PRO A 300 18.06 -5.80 -14.86
C PRO A 300 18.56 -4.39 -14.52
N GLU A 301 18.03 -3.35 -15.18
CA GLU A 301 18.49 -1.97 -14.99
C GLU A 301 18.25 -1.47 -13.56
N THR A 302 17.05 -1.69 -13.00
CA THR A 302 16.74 -1.31 -11.62
C THR A 302 17.55 -2.15 -10.62
N ARG A 303 17.77 -3.43 -10.91
CA ARG A 303 18.61 -4.31 -10.08
C ARG A 303 20.06 -3.87 -10.04
N ASP A 304 20.60 -3.46 -11.18
CA ASP A 304 21.97 -2.95 -11.28
C ASP A 304 22.11 -1.60 -10.57
N ALA A 305 21.09 -0.73 -10.65
CA ALA A 305 21.05 0.50 -9.90
C ALA A 305 21.06 0.25 -8.37
N LEU A 306 20.29 -0.73 -7.89
CA LEU A 306 20.30 -1.15 -6.48
C LEU A 306 21.65 -1.74 -6.06
N ALA A 307 22.27 -2.54 -6.92
CA ALA A 307 23.60 -3.09 -6.68
C ALA A 307 24.66 -1.97 -6.56
N ARG A 308 24.65 -1.00 -7.47
CA ARG A 308 25.54 0.18 -7.42
C ARG A 308 25.32 1.02 -6.17
N ALA A 309 24.05 1.25 -5.78
CA ALA A 309 23.73 1.98 -4.56
C ALA A 309 24.30 1.28 -3.32
N ARG A 310 24.19 -0.06 -3.26
CA ARG A 310 24.77 -0.86 -2.18
C ARG A 310 26.29 -0.81 -2.14
N VAL A 311 26.97 -0.87 -3.30
CA VAL A 311 28.43 -0.72 -3.36
C VAL A 311 28.87 0.64 -2.82
N ARG A 312 28.17 1.71 -3.21
CA ARG A 312 28.53 3.08 -2.80
C ARG A 312 28.30 3.36 -1.31
N ARG A 313 27.23 2.80 -0.74
CA ARG A 313 26.78 3.07 0.64
C ARG A 313 27.30 2.06 1.66
N GLY A 314 27.89 0.96 1.20
CA GLY A 314 28.33 -0.14 2.04
C GLY A 314 27.21 -1.09 2.46
N ALA A 315 27.45 -1.85 3.53
CA ALA A 315 26.51 -2.85 3.99
C ALA A 315 25.20 -2.24 4.50
N MET A 316 24.07 -2.63 3.90
CA MET A 316 22.71 -2.26 4.33
C MET A 316 21.94 -3.51 4.79
N PRO A 317 22.29 -4.10 5.95
CA PRO A 317 21.74 -5.37 6.43
C PRO A 317 20.24 -5.32 6.79
N HIS A 318 19.69 -4.13 6.98
CA HIS A 318 18.26 -3.88 7.20
C HIS A 318 17.47 -3.80 5.90
N LEU A 319 18.14 -3.79 4.74
CA LEU A 319 17.53 -3.71 3.40
C LEU A 319 17.73 -5.03 2.65
N GLN A 320 16.62 -5.62 2.23
CA GLN A 320 16.58 -6.86 1.49
C GLN A 320 15.98 -6.67 0.10
N LEU A 321 16.70 -7.14 -0.91
CA LEU A 321 16.17 -7.27 -2.28
C LEU A 321 15.41 -8.58 -2.42
N ILE A 322 14.16 -8.49 -2.87
CA ILE A 322 13.29 -9.61 -3.22
C ILE A 322 13.03 -9.55 -4.71
N VAL A 323 13.40 -10.60 -5.44
CA VAL A 323 13.01 -10.75 -6.85
C VAL A 323 11.71 -11.55 -6.88
N ALA A 324 10.60 -10.90 -7.22
CA ALA A 324 9.29 -11.54 -7.28
C ALA A 324 9.34 -12.66 -8.34
N PRO A 325 9.05 -13.93 -8.00
CA PRO A 325 9.17 -15.00 -8.98
C PRO A 325 8.15 -14.82 -10.12
N ARG A 326 8.52 -15.33 -11.31
CA ARG A 326 7.68 -15.20 -12.52
C ARG A 326 6.30 -15.83 -12.31
N GLY A 327 5.27 -15.07 -12.65
CA GLY A 327 3.88 -15.49 -12.65
C GLY A 327 2.96 -14.28 -12.80
N GLY A 328 1.79 -14.51 -13.41
CA GLY A 328 0.79 -13.47 -13.61
C GLY A 328 -0.19 -13.37 -12.44
N PRO A 329 -0.87 -12.23 -12.26
CA PRO A 329 -0.71 -10.99 -13.03
C PRO A 329 0.53 -10.19 -12.56
N ARG A 330 1.17 -9.44 -13.47
CA ARG A 330 2.30 -8.58 -13.12
C ARG A 330 1.78 -7.24 -12.62
N THR A 331 1.66 -7.11 -11.32
CA THR A 331 1.06 -5.94 -10.66
C THR A 331 1.79 -5.63 -9.36
N LYS A 332 1.72 -4.37 -8.91
CA LYS A 332 2.23 -3.95 -7.58
C LYS A 332 1.68 -4.84 -6.44
N PRO A 333 0.36 -5.11 -6.35
CA PRO A 333 -0.19 -6.04 -5.36
C PRO A 333 0.51 -7.40 -5.29
N LYS A 334 0.75 -8.05 -6.45
CA LYS A 334 1.48 -9.33 -6.50
C LYS A 334 2.89 -9.17 -5.91
N ALA A 335 3.60 -8.11 -6.27
CA ALA A 335 4.94 -7.85 -5.75
C ALA A 335 4.92 -7.65 -4.22
N LEU A 336 3.96 -6.89 -3.70
CA LEU A 336 3.77 -6.69 -2.26
C LEU A 336 3.45 -8.01 -1.54
N ASP A 337 2.53 -8.83 -2.09
CA ASP A 337 2.16 -10.13 -1.52
C ASP A 337 3.29 -11.17 -1.60
N CYS A 338 4.18 -11.09 -2.60
CA CYS A 338 5.40 -11.91 -2.65
C CYS A 338 6.35 -11.57 -1.49
N ALA A 339 6.39 -10.32 -1.03
CA ALA A 339 7.25 -9.88 0.06
C ALA A 339 6.63 -10.08 1.45
N LEU A 340 5.30 -10.07 1.56
CA LEU A 340 4.58 -10.17 2.85
C LEU A 340 4.96 -11.37 3.74
N PRO A 341 5.26 -12.57 3.22
CA PRO A 341 5.77 -13.69 4.02
C PRO A 341 7.14 -13.41 4.66
N PHE A 342 7.93 -12.52 4.06
CA PHE A 342 9.28 -12.17 4.50
C PHE A 342 9.31 -10.93 5.40
N VAL A 343 8.17 -10.28 5.61
CA VAL A 343 8.02 -9.09 6.48
C VAL A 343 8.19 -9.45 7.95
N HIS A 344 8.97 -8.65 8.67
CA HIS A 344 9.34 -8.93 10.04
C HIS A 344 8.70 -8.06 11.11
N GLY A 345 8.32 -6.85 10.74
CA GLY A 345 7.76 -5.89 11.65
C GLY A 345 6.37 -6.26 12.13
N SER A 346 6.08 -5.89 13.37
CA SER A 346 4.71 -5.90 13.89
C SER A 346 3.82 -4.90 13.15
N PHE A 347 4.45 -3.87 12.57
CA PHE A 347 3.86 -2.89 11.68
C PHE A 347 4.58 -2.88 10.33
N LEU A 348 3.84 -2.49 9.30
CA LEU A 348 4.30 -2.49 7.92
C LEU A 348 3.83 -1.20 7.22
N ALA A 349 4.75 -0.49 6.57
CA ALA A 349 4.43 0.60 5.65
C ALA A 349 4.65 0.18 4.20
N VAL A 350 3.87 0.75 3.29
CA VAL A 350 4.10 0.64 1.84
C VAL A 350 4.45 2.02 1.32
N PHE A 351 5.56 2.12 0.60
CA PHE A 351 5.95 3.31 -0.16
C PHE A 351 6.07 2.98 -1.65
N ASP A 352 5.85 3.98 -2.49
CA ASP A 352 6.17 3.96 -3.91
C ASP A 352 7.62 4.39 -4.15
N ALA A 353 8.15 4.10 -5.34
CA ALA A 353 9.57 4.29 -5.65
C ALA A 353 9.99 5.77 -5.63
N GLU A 354 9.04 6.67 -5.89
CA GLU A 354 9.23 8.10 -6.02
C GLU A 354 8.82 8.92 -4.79
N ASP A 355 8.35 8.24 -3.75
CA ASP A 355 7.84 8.83 -2.52
C ASP A 355 8.94 9.46 -1.67
N LEU A 356 8.59 10.59 -1.06
CA LEU A 356 9.40 11.26 -0.05
C LEU A 356 8.58 11.37 1.25
N PRO A 357 8.52 10.30 2.06
CA PRO A 357 7.79 10.30 3.32
C PRO A 357 8.50 11.15 4.38
N ASP A 358 7.75 11.88 5.19
CA ASP A 358 8.28 12.56 6.39
C ASP A 358 9.19 11.62 7.21
N PRO A 359 10.42 12.04 7.58
CA PRO A 359 11.32 11.27 8.45
C PRO A 359 10.65 10.67 9.69
N GLY A 360 9.75 11.41 10.34
CA GLY A 360 9.06 10.98 11.56
C GLY A 360 7.86 10.06 11.34
N GLN A 361 7.52 9.75 10.08
CA GLN A 361 6.24 9.14 9.70
C GLN A 361 5.98 7.78 10.37
N LEU A 362 7.00 6.93 10.49
CA LEU A 362 6.85 5.63 11.15
C LEU A 362 6.44 5.79 12.62
N ARG A 363 7.05 6.75 13.34
CA ARG A 363 6.73 7.04 14.75
C ARG A 363 5.35 7.66 14.90
N ALA A 364 4.99 8.58 14.00
CA ALA A 364 3.67 9.19 13.97
C ALA A 364 2.56 8.15 13.74
N ALA A 365 2.79 7.17 12.86
CA ALA A 365 1.87 6.06 12.65
C ALA A 365 1.71 5.18 13.90
N LEU A 366 2.80 4.88 14.62
CA LEU A 366 2.73 4.13 15.88
C LEU A 366 1.93 4.87 16.95
N ASP A 367 2.11 6.19 17.06
CA ASP A 367 1.33 7.03 17.97
C ASP A 367 -0.17 6.99 17.61
N ALA A 368 -0.50 7.06 16.31
CA ALA A 368 -1.88 6.92 15.85
C ALA A 368 -2.48 5.55 16.25
N PHE A 369 -1.73 4.45 16.05
CA PHE A 369 -2.18 3.12 16.48
C PHE A 369 -2.33 2.95 17.99
N ARG A 370 -1.60 3.71 18.80
CA ARG A 370 -1.70 3.68 20.27
C ARG A 370 -2.88 4.47 20.81
N ARG A 371 -3.24 5.56 20.12
CA ARG A 371 -4.40 6.40 20.47
C ARG A 371 -5.75 5.76 20.11
N HIS A 372 -5.73 4.64 19.41
CA HIS A 372 -6.93 3.92 19.00
C HIS A 372 -6.90 2.47 19.46
N ASP A 373 -8.08 1.87 19.52
CA ASP A 373 -8.25 0.46 19.86
C ASP A 373 -7.60 -0.47 18.81
N ARG A 374 -7.49 -1.76 19.16
CA ARG A 374 -6.95 -2.79 18.28
C ARG A 374 -7.77 -3.03 17.02
N ASP A 375 -8.97 -2.44 16.92
CA ASP A 375 -9.79 -2.49 15.71
C ASP A 375 -9.27 -1.56 14.60
N VAL A 376 -8.40 -0.59 14.91
CA VAL A 376 -7.68 0.19 13.89
C VAL A 376 -6.53 -0.63 13.33
N ALA A 377 -6.72 -1.06 12.09
CA ALA A 377 -5.80 -1.94 11.36
C ALA A 377 -4.88 -1.18 10.40
N CYS A 378 -5.31 -0.01 9.94
CA CYS A 378 -4.57 0.83 9.01
C CYS A 378 -4.56 2.30 9.45
N ALA A 379 -3.42 2.96 9.29
CA ALA A 379 -3.26 4.39 9.43
C ALA A 379 -2.71 4.97 8.12
N GLN A 380 -3.43 5.93 7.53
CA GLN A 380 -3.09 6.58 6.26
C GLN A 380 -2.42 7.93 6.52
N ALA A 381 -1.20 8.12 5.99
CA ALA A 381 -0.59 9.45 5.94
C ALA A 381 -1.16 10.27 4.78
N SER A 382 -1.03 11.59 4.82
CA SER A 382 -1.44 12.45 3.72
C SER A 382 -0.47 12.35 2.55
N LEU A 383 -1.00 12.27 1.33
CA LEU A 383 -0.20 12.40 0.11
C LEU A 383 -0.25 13.86 -0.38
N CYS A 384 0.88 14.39 -0.84
CA CYS A 384 1.01 15.76 -1.31
C CYS A 384 1.79 15.85 -2.61
N ILE A 385 1.29 16.65 -3.53
CA ILE A 385 1.99 16.92 -4.79
C ILE A 385 3.09 17.96 -4.59
N ASP A 386 4.32 17.63 -4.98
CA ASP A 386 5.50 18.49 -4.84
C ASP A 386 5.83 19.33 -6.09
N ASN A 387 5.16 19.07 -7.22
CA ASN A 387 5.44 19.71 -8.51
C ASN A 387 4.29 20.58 -9.05
N THR A 388 3.47 21.15 -8.16
CA THR A 388 2.30 21.97 -8.54
C THR A 388 2.63 23.22 -9.37
N GLN A 389 3.89 23.65 -9.38
CA GLN A 389 4.33 24.81 -10.15
C GLN A 389 4.51 24.51 -11.65
N GLU A 390 4.54 23.23 -12.05
CA GLU A 390 4.79 22.83 -13.44
C GLU A 390 3.59 22.97 -14.39
N GLY A 391 2.43 23.41 -13.88
CA GLY A 391 1.29 23.76 -14.71
C GLY A 391 -0.04 23.67 -13.99
N TRP A 392 -1.11 24.06 -14.68
CA TRP A 392 -2.47 24.00 -14.13
C TRP A 392 -2.89 22.56 -13.80
N LEU A 393 -2.44 21.55 -14.56
CA LEU A 393 -2.78 20.15 -14.32
C LEU A 393 -2.16 19.64 -13.01
N ALA A 394 -0.86 19.86 -12.79
CA ALA A 394 -0.20 19.49 -11.53
C ALA A 394 -0.78 20.26 -10.34
N ARG A 395 -1.12 21.55 -10.54
CA ARG A 395 -1.82 22.35 -9.54
C ARG A 395 -3.20 21.78 -9.21
N MET A 396 -3.99 21.39 -10.21
CA MET A 396 -5.30 20.75 -10.01
C MET A 396 -5.15 19.46 -9.19
N PHE A 397 -4.14 18.61 -9.46
CA PHE A 397 -3.84 17.47 -8.58
C PHE A 397 -3.54 17.89 -7.15
N GLY A 398 -2.71 18.93 -6.98
CA GLY A 398 -2.38 19.46 -5.66
C GLY A 398 -3.64 19.85 -4.88
N VAL A 399 -4.59 20.52 -5.53
CA VAL A 399 -5.88 20.88 -4.89
C VAL A 399 -6.73 19.65 -4.60
N GLU A 400 -6.82 18.69 -5.53
CA GLU A 400 -7.57 17.45 -5.32
C GLU A 400 -7.01 16.63 -4.15
N TYR A 401 -5.68 16.50 -4.07
CA TYR A 401 -5.00 15.77 -3.01
C TYR A 401 -5.15 16.47 -1.66
N ALA A 402 -5.02 17.81 -1.63
CA ALA A 402 -5.24 18.57 -0.42
C ALA A 402 -6.69 18.39 0.08
N GLY A 403 -7.67 18.48 -0.82
CA GLY A 403 -9.07 18.22 -0.48
C GLY A 403 -9.33 16.77 -0.05
N GLN A 404 -8.68 15.79 -0.69
CA GLN A 404 -8.87 14.37 -0.40
C GLN A 404 -8.22 13.95 0.93
N PHE A 405 -6.93 14.21 1.11
CA PHE A 405 -6.14 13.68 2.21
C PHE A 405 -6.12 14.58 3.45
N ASP A 406 -6.21 15.89 3.29
CA ASP A 406 -6.18 16.82 4.43
C ASP A 406 -7.58 17.23 4.89
N ALA A 407 -8.62 17.04 4.08
CA ALA A 407 -10.00 17.40 4.41
C ALA A 407 -10.97 16.21 4.46
N PHE A 408 -11.18 15.55 3.32
CA PHE A 408 -12.24 14.56 3.18
C PHE A 408 -11.97 13.25 3.94
N LEU A 409 -10.80 12.63 3.78
CA LEU A 409 -10.45 11.37 4.45
C LEU A 409 -10.43 11.50 5.98
N PRO A 410 -9.87 12.56 6.59
CA PRO A 410 -9.97 12.77 8.03
C PRO A 410 -11.42 12.85 8.52
N GLY A 411 -12.31 13.52 7.78
CA GLY A 411 -13.73 13.58 8.10
C GLY A 411 -14.42 12.23 8.03
N LEU A 412 -14.14 11.43 6.98
CA LEU A 412 -14.66 10.06 6.89
C LEU A 412 -14.19 9.19 8.05
N ALA A 413 -12.92 9.34 8.47
CA ALA A 413 -12.36 8.62 9.59
C ALA A 413 -13.06 9.01 10.90
N ALA A 414 -13.35 10.29 11.10
CA ALA A 414 -14.12 10.80 12.24
C ALA A 414 -15.56 10.27 12.26
N PHE A 415 -16.19 10.08 11.10
CA PHE A 415 -17.50 9.43 10.99
C PHE A 415 -17.46 7.91 11.16
N GLY A 416 -16.28 7.30 11.33
CA GLY A 416 -16.11 5.85 11.40
C GLY A 416 -16.48 5.13 10.11
N LEU A 417 -16.47 5.83 8.97
CA LEU A 417 -16.75 5.26 7.66
C LEU A 417 -15.51 4.57 7.09
N PRO A 418 -15.65 3.52 6.27
CA PRO A 418 -14.50 2.90 5.62
C PRO A 418 -13.76 3.91 4.74
N LEU A 419 -12.43 3.86 4.78
CA LEU A 419 -11.59 4.75 4.01
C LEU A 419 -11.17 4.05 2.72
N PRO A 420 -11.46 4.62 1.53
CA PRO A 420 -10.72 4.25 0.33
C PRO A 420 -9.27 4.71 0.53
N LEU A 421 -8.38 3.76 0.83
CA LEU A 421 -6.98 4.06 1.13
C LEU A 421 -6.29 4.66 -0.11
N GLY A 422 -5.26 5.47 0.12
CA GLY A 422 -4.38 5.94 -0.95
C GLY A 422 -3.41 4.82 -1.40
N GLY A 423 -2.79 4.99 -2.56
CA GLY A 423 -1.92 3.96 -3.14
C GLY A 423 -0.59 3.75 -2.40
N SER A 424 -0.27 4.65 -1.48
CA SER A 424 0.98 4.64 -0.72
C SER A 424 0.81 5.25 0.67
N SER A 425 1.85 5.15 1.49
CA SER A 425 1.93 5.66 2.87
C SER A 425 0.80 5.13 3.74
N ASN A 426 0.41 3.88 3.46
CA ASN A 426 -0.47 3.11 4.33
C ASN A 426 0.40 2.37 5.34
N HIS A 427 0.06 2.52 6.61
CA HIS A 427 0.69 1.81 7.71
C HIS A 427 -0.29 0.77 8.22
N PHE A 428 0.13 -0.49 8.35
CA PHE A 428 -0.72 -1.60 8.76
C PHE A 428 -0.18 -2.27 10.02
N ARG A 429 -1.10 -2.79 10.83
CA ARG A 429 -0.77 -3.92 11.71
C ARG A 429 -0.52 -5.13 10.82
N THR A 430 0.71 -5.63 10.79
CA THR A 430 1.13 -6.70 9.87
C THR A 430 0.26 -7.95 10.02
N GLU A 431 -0.11 -8.30 11.25
CA GLU A 431 -0.98 -9.45 11.53
C GLU A 431 -2.36 -9.32 10.88
N VAL A 432 -2.96 -8.13 10.95
CA VAL A 432 -4.29 -7.88 10.38
C VAL A 432 -4.24 -7.90 8.86
N LEU A 433 -3.18 -7.33 8.26
CA LEU A 433 -3.01 -7.38 6.81
C LEU A 433 -2.93 -8.83 6.29
N ARG A 434 -2.20 -9.70 6.99
CA ARG A 434 -2.14 -11.14 6.68
C ARG A 434 -3.48 -11.83 6.90
N GLU A 435 -4.23 -11.43 7.93
CA GLU A 435 -5.57 -11.95 8.23
C GLU A 435 -6.55 -11.65 7.11
N VAL A 436 -6.62 -10.41 6.62
CA VAL A 436 -7.54 -10.00 5.55
C VAL A 436 -7.12 -10.44 4.15
N GLY A 437 -5.99 -11.13 4.04
CA GLY A 437 -5.55 -11.80 2.82
C GLY A 437 -4.58 -11.02 1.95
N GLY A 438 -3.91 -9.99 2.48
CA GLY A 438 -2.94 -9.19 1.72
C GLY A 438 -3.61 -8.24 0.73
N TRP A 439 -2.97 -7.99 -0.39
CA TRP A 439 -3.53 -7.19 -1.48
C TRP A 439 -4.26 -8.09 -2.49
N ASP A 440 -5.03 -7.50 -3.43
CA ASP A 440 -5.65 -8.28 -4.51
C ASP A 440 -4.82 -8.14 -5.79
N PRO A 441 -4.10 -9.20 -6.22
CA PRO A 441 -3.29 -9.22 -7.44
C PRO A 441 -4.04 -8.78 -8.70
N TYR A 442 -5.35 -9.00 -8.75
CA TYR A 442 -6.18 -8.78 -9.93
C TYR A 442 -6.92 -7.43 -9.91
N ASN A 443 -6.74 -6.65 -8.86
CA ASN A 443 -7.26 -5.29 -8.75
C ASN A 443 -6.14 -4.27 -8.99
N VAL A 444 -6.45 -3.22 -9.77
CA VAL A 444 -5.50 -2.15 -10.10
C VAL A 444 -5.58 -0.95 -9.16
N THR A 445 -6.55 -0.99 -8.23
CA THR A 445 -6.68 -0.12 -7.04
C THR A 445 -6.89 -1.02 -5.82
N GLU A 446 -5.86 -1.78 -5.49
CA GLU A 446 -5.84 -2.71 -4.35
C GLU A 446 -6.01 -2.02 -3.00
N ASP A 447 -5.64 -0.75 -2.93
CA ASP A 447 -5.71 0.15 -1.79
C ASP A 447 -7.18 0.43 -1.38
N ALA A 448 -7.99 0.89 -2.32
CA ALA A 448 -9.42 1.14 -2.12
C ALA A 448 -10.16 -0.16 -1.79
N ASP A 449 -9.80 -1.28 -2.44
CA ASP A 449 -10.32 -2.60 -2.09
C ASP A 449 -9.95 -3.03 -0.68
N LEU A 450 -8.68 -2.88 -0.30
CA LEU A 450 -8.20 -3.24 1.03
C LEU A 450 -8.91 -2.43 2.12
N GLY A 451 -9.13 -1.13 1.90
CA GLY A 451 -9.94 -0.29 2.80
C GLY A 451 -11.35 -0.84 3.03
N MET A 452 -12.02 -1.29 1.96
CA MET A 452 -13.34 -1.93 2.06
C MET A 452 -13.28 -3.31 2.70
N ARG A 453 -12.24 -4.11 2.41
CA ARG A 453 -12.04 -5.42 3.05
C ARG A 453 -11.82 -5.29 4.55
N LEU A 454 -11.01 -4.34 5.02
CA LEU A 454 -10.82 -4.09 6.45
C LEU A 454 -12.17 -3.90 7.16
N SER A 455 -13.05 -3.05 6.60
CA SER A 455 -14.39 -2.83 7.14
C SER A 455 -15.24 -4.10 7.22
N ARG A 456 -15.20 -4.94 6.18
CA ARG A 456 -15.94 -6.23 6.15
C ARG A 456 -15.42 -7.26 7.17
N PHE A 457 -14.18 -7.10 7.64
CA PHE A 457 -13.62 -7.90 8.73
C PHE A 457 -13.83 -7.25 10.11
N GLY A 458 -14.49 -6.10 10.16
CA GLY A 458 -14.75 -5.35 11.40
C GLY A 458 -13.54 -4.54 11.89
N TYR A 459 -12.61 -4.23 10.99
CA TYR A 459 -11.49 -3.33 11.23
C TYR A 459 -11.76 -1.93 10.65
N ARG A 460 -11.09 -0.93 11.22
CA ARG A 460 -11.15 0.46 10.77
C ARG A 460 -9.80 0.94 10.25
N ALA A 461 -9.85 1.96 9.41
CA ALA A 461 -8.70 2.75 9.02
C ALA A 461 -8.87 4.17 9.56
N VAL A 462 -7.76 4.82 9.90
CA VAL A 462 -7.72 6.21 10.36
C VAL A 462 -6.70 7.01 9.55
N THR A 463 -6.75 8.33 9.66
CA THR A 463 -5.70 9.22 9.14
C THR A 463 -4.82 9.70 10.29
N PHE A 464 -3.59 10.12 9.98
CA PHE A 464 -2.70 10.72 10.96
C PHE A 464 -1.88 11.86 10.34
N ALA A 465 -1.41 12.77 11.20
CA ALA A 465 -0.64 13.94 10.78
C ALA A 465 0.78 13.53 10.38
N SER A 466 0.97 13.28 9.10
CA SER A 466 2.26 13.08 8.42
C SER A 466 2.03 13.25 6.92
N THR A 467 3.04 13.72 6.19
CA THR A 467 2.96 13.91 4.74
C THR A 467 3.99 13.07 4.01
N THR A 468 3.59 12.51 2.87
CA THR A 468 4.47 11.96 1.85
C THR A 468 4.33 12.78 0.59
N TYR A 469 5.46 13.20 0.02
CA TYR A 469 5.48 13.97 -1.21
C TYR A 469 5.66 13.08 -2.43
N GLU A 470 4.84 13.30 -3.46
CA GLU A 470 4.84 12.59 -4.73
C GLU A 470 4.72 13.55 -5.93
N GLU A 471 5.03 13.05 -7.12
CA GLU A 471 4.99 13.80 -8.37
C GLU A 471 3.68 13.57 -9.13
N ALA A 472 2.99 14.64 -9.50
CA ALA A 472 1.82 14.57 -10.37
C ALA A 472 2.22 14.58 -11.87
N PRO A 473 1.44 13.92 -12.74
CA PRO A 473 1.63 14.02 -14.18
C PRO A 473 1.34 15.45 -14.68
N VAL A 474 2.26 16.00 -15.46
CA VAL A 474 2.14 17.36 -16.04
C VAL A 474 1.55 17.39 -17.45
N ARG A 475 1.36 16.21 -18.08
CA ARG A 475 0.84 16.04 -19.45
C ARG A 475 -0.46 15.23 -19.46
N PHE A 476 -1.34 15.54 -20.41
CA PHE A 476 -2.64 14.88 -20.56
C PHE A 476 -2.56 13.36 -20.79
N ALA A 477 -1.65 12.88 -21.63
CA ALA A 477 -1.59 11.45 -21.96
C ALA A 477 -1.20 10.55 -20.77
N PRO A 478 -0.12 10.83 -20.01
CA PRO A 478 0.17 10.12 -18.75
C PRO A 478 -0.97 10.23 -17.74
N TRP A 479 -1.54 11.44 -17.60
CA TRP A 479 -2.68 11.70 -16.74
C TRP A 479 -3.90 10.82 -17.07
N LEU A 480 -4.27 10.73 -18.35
CA LEU A 480 -5.41 9.96 -18.81
C LEU A 480 -5.22 8.47 -18.52
N ARG A 481 -4.01 7.92 -18.74
CA ARG A 481 -3.69 6.52 -18.40
C ARG A 481 -3.83 6.27 -16.90
N GLN A 482 -3.30 7.18 -16.07
CA GLN A 482 -3.39 7.08 -14.61
C GLN A 482 -4.85 7.09 -14.13
N ARG A 483 -5.65 8.06 -14.58
CA ARG A 483 -7.06 8.19 -14.17
C ARG A 483 -7.94 7.09 -14.72
N THR A 484 -7.69 6.60 -15.94
CA THR A 484 -8.37 5.40 -16.47
C THR A 484 -8.09 4.19 -15.58
N ARG A 485 -6.84 3.99 -15.12
CA ARG A 485 -6.48 2.90 -14.20
C ARG A 485 -7.25 3.01 -12.87
N TRP A 486 -7.33 4.20 -12.28
CA TRP A 486 -8.07 4.42 -11.03
C TRP A 486 -9.57 4.13 -11.19
N MET A 487 -10.21 4.69 -12.23
CA MET A 487 -11.63 4.43 -12.51
C MET A 487 -11.89 2.94 -12.73
N LYS A 488 -11.02 2.26 -13.49
CA LYS A 488 -11.11 0.81 -13.74
C LYS A 488 -11.03 0.00 -12.45
N GLY A 489 -10.12 0.35 -11.54
CA GLY A 489 -9.98 -0.32 -10.25
C GLY A 489 -11.18 -0.08 -9.34
N TRP A 490 -11.73 1.13 -9.31
CA TRP A 490 -12.95 1.44 -8.55
C TRP A 490 -14.16 0.68 -9.08
N LEU A 491 -14.35 0.62 -10.41
CA LEU A 491 -15.36 -0.24 -11.04
C LEU A 491 -15.24 -1.70 -10.61
N LYS A 492 -14.02 -2.25 -10.64
CA LYS A 492 -13.76 -3.62 -10.20
C LYS A 492 -14.06 -3.82 -8.72
N THR A 493 -13.58 -2.91 -7.86
CA THR A 493 -13.78 -2.94 -6.41
C THR A 493 -15.28 -2.92 -6.10
N TRP A 494 -16.02 -1.97 -6.66
CA TRP A 494 -17.47 -1.90 -6.51
C TRP A 494 -18.14 -3.20 -6.97
N ALA A 495 -17.80 -3.69 -8.16
CA ALA A 495 -18.39 -4.91 -8.72
C ALA A 495 -18.12 -6.13 -7.84
N VAL A 496 -16.89 -6.32 -7.33
CA VAL A 496 -16.51 -7.44 -6.44
C VAL A 496 -17.34 -7.41 -5.16
N HIS A 497 -17.36 -6.27 -4.48
CA HIS A 497 -18.03 -6.15 -3.18
C HIS A 497 -19.57 -6.18 -3.31
N MET A 498 -20.12 -5.73 -4.44
CA MET A 498 -21.56 -5.80 -4.75
C MET A 498 -22.04 -7.14 -5.33
N ARG A 499 -21.17 -8.15 -5.53
CA ARG A 499 -21.60 -9.51 -5.93
C ARG A 499 -22.58 -10.13 -4.94
N GLN A 500 -22.46 -9.79 -3.66
CA GLN A 500 -23.29 -10.30 -2.56
C GLN A 500 -23.70 -9.16 -1.62
N PRO A 501 -24.64 -8.27 -2.03
CA PRO A 501 -24.92 -7.02 -1.31
C PRO A 501 -25.50 -7.26 0.09
N ARG A 502 -26.32 -8.32 0.28
CA ARG A 502 -26.82 -8.73 1.60
C ARG A 502 -25.68 -9.17 2.53
N ARG A 503 -24.62 -9.77 1.98
CA ARG A 503 -23.45 -10.17 2.76
C ARG A 503 -22.61 -8.95 3.13
N LEU A 504 -22.39 -8.03 2.18
CA LEU A 504 -21.75 -6.75 2.43
C LEU A 504 -22.44 -5.99 3.58
N TRP A 505 -23.77 -5.86 3.53
CA TRP A 505 -24.53 -5.19 4.60
C TRP A 505 -24.35 -5.85 5.97
N ARG A 506 -24.35 -7.19 6.04
CA ARG A 506 -24.12 -7.91 7.30
C ARG A 506 -22.70 -7.75 7.85
N GLU A 507 -21.71 -7.64 6.97
CA GLU A 507 -20.29 -7.62 7.33
C GLU A 507 -19.78 -6.21 7.63
N ALA A 508 -20.15 -5.22 6.82
CA ALA A 508 -19.68 -3.84 6.90
C ALA A 508 -20.76 -2.84 7.38
N GLY A 509 -21.99 -3.30 7.57
CA GLY A 509 -23.11 -2.45 8.00
C GLY A 509 -23.62 -1.49 6.92
N ALA A 510 -24.52 -0.60 7.33
CA ALA A 510 -25.05 0.46 6.49
C ALA A 510 -23.96 1.45 6.07
N SER A 511 -23.02 1.77 6.98
CA SER A 511 -21.89 2.65 6.71
C SER A 511 -21.03 2.12 5.58
N GLY A 512 -20.58 0.86 5.65
CA GLY A 512 -19.75 0.30 4.58
C GLY A 512 -20.49 0.11 3.26
N TRP A 513 -21.79 -0.22 3.31
CA TRP A 513 -22.60 -0.27 2.10
C TRP A 513 -22.75 1.11 1.44
N LEU A 514 -23.01 2.15 2.23
CA LEU A 514 -23.15 3.52 1.77
C LEU A 514 -21.82 4.05 1.22
N THR A 515 -20.72 3.84 1.94
CA THR A 515 -19.38 4.25 1.51
C THR A 515 -19.02 3.61 0.16
N LEU A 516 -19.25 2.30 0.01
CA LEU A 516 -18.96 1.61 -1.25
C LEU A 516 -19.76 2.22 -2.42
N ASN A 517 -21.06 2.45 -2.22
CA ASN A 517 -21.93 2.93 -3.31
C ASN A 517 -21.73 4.41 -3.61
N LEU A 518 -21.52 5.27 -2.61
CA LEU A 518 -21.32 6.71 -2.83
C LEU A 518 -19.89 7.06 -3.25
N LEU A 519 -18.87 6.47 -2.63
CA LEU A 519 -17.47 6.88 -2.87
C LEU A 519 -16.83 6.05 -3.97
N VAL A 520 -16.95 4.72 -3.94
CA VAL A 520 -16.28 3.87 -4.94
C VAL A 520 -17.11 3.81 -6.22
N GLY A 521 -18.38 3.40 -6.11
CA GLY A 521 -19.30 3.36 -7.26
C GLY A 521 -19.71 4.75 -7.74
N GLY A 522 -20.08 5.62 -6.81
CA GLY A 522 -20.61 6.94 -7.10
C GLY A 522 -19.63 7.81 -7.86
N ASN A 523 -18.36 7.92 -7.45
CA ASN A 523 -17.36 8.70 -8.20
C ASN A 523 -17.24 8.29 -9.68
N VAL A 524 -17.27 6.98 -9.96
CA VAL A 524 -17.24 6.49 -11.35
C VAL A 524 -18.54 6.87 -12.06
N LEU A 525 -19.68 6.60 -11.42
CA LEU A 525 -20.99 6.88 -11.97
C LEU A 525 -21.16 8.37 -12.29
N THR A 526 -20.73 9.26 -11.40
CA THR A 526 -20.77 10.70 -11.60
C THR A 526 -19.90 11.13 -12.79
N ALA A 527 -18.70 10.54 -12.95
CA ALA A 527 -17.84 10.82 -14.10
C ALA A 527 -18.42 10.29 -15.42
N LEU A 528 -19.10 9.14 -15.42
CA LEU A 528 -19.79 8.63 -16.61
C LEU A 528 -21.01 9.49 -16.98
N ALA A 529 -21.77 9.93 -15.98
CA ALA A 529 -23.02 10.65 -16.13
C ALA A 529 -22.82 12.11 -16.55
N TYR A 530 -21.76 12.76 -16.09
CA TYR A 530 -21.52 14.19 -16.29
C TYR A 530 -21.66 14.66 -17.76
N PRO A 531 -21.02 14.05 -18.78
CA PRO A 531 -21.17 14.49 -20.17
C PRO A 531 -22.59 14.26 -20.71
N LEU A 532 -23.30 13.24 -20.23
CA LEU A 532 -24.68 12.97 -20.62
C LEU A 532 -25.63 14.02 -20.06
N LEU A 533 -25.45 14.39 -18.78
CA LEU A 533 -26.23 15.45 -18.14
C LEU A 533 -25.97 16.80 -18.81
N LEU A 534 -24.70 17.12 -19.11
CA LEU A 534 -24.34 18.35 -19.81
C LEU A 534 -24.94 18.39 -21.23
N GLY A 535 -24.86 17.28 -21.97
CA GLY A 535 -25.48 17.17 -23.30
C GLY A 535 -27.00 17.31 -23.27
N GLY A 536 -27.66 16.73 -22.26
CA GLY A 536 -29.10 16.87 -22.04
C GLY A 536 -29.53 18.32 -21.77
N ILE A 537 -28.77 19.05 -20.94
CA ILE A 537 -29.00 20.48 -20.69
C ILE A 537 -28.84 21.29 -21.98
N MET A 538 -27.75 21.06 -22.74
CA MET A 538 -27.49 21.79 -23.99
C MET A 538 -28.59 21.54 -25.03
N LEU A 539 -29.03 20.28 -25.20
CA LEU A 539 -30.13 19.94 -26.09
C LEU A 539 -31.43 20.64 -25.67
N GLY A 540 -31.75 20.68 -24.37
CA GLY A 540 -32.92 21.39 -23.85
C GLY A 540 -32.88 22.91 -24.12
N LEU A 541 -31.71 23.53 -24.06
CA LEU A 541 -31.54 24.94 -24.39
C LEU A 541 -31.78 25.22 -25.88
N VAL A 542 -31.35 24.32 -26.77
CA VAL A 542 -31.56 24.43 -28.22
C VAL A 542 -33.02 24.19 -28.61
N THR A 543 -33.67 23.18 -28.05
CA THR A 543 -35.05 22.81 -28.43
C THR A 543 -36.09 23.81 -27.95
N VAL A 544 -35.81 24.59 -26.91
CA VAL A 544 -36.73 25.62 -26.37
C VAL A 544 -36.35 27.03 -26.83
N GLY A 545 -35.55 27.16 -27.89
CA GLY A 545 -35.34 28.45 -28.57
C GLY A 545 -34.53 29.48 -27.77
N GLY A 546 -33.61 29.06 -26.91
CA GLY A 546 -32.59 29.95 -26.32
C GLY A 546 -33.07 30.97 -25.28
N SER A 547 -34.34 30.98 -24.89
CA SER A 547 -34.83 31.86 -23.82
C SER A 547 -34.63 31.23 -22.44
N PRO A 548 -33.72 31.71 -21.56
CA PRO A 548 -33.45 31.08 -20.26
C PRO A 548 -34.67 31.03 -19.33
N ALA A 549 -35.67 31.91 -19.54
CA ALA A 549 -36.93 31.91 -18.80
C ALA A 549 -37.91 30.79 -19.24
N PHE A 550 -37.79 30.28 -20.46
CA PHE A 550 -38.61 29.19 -21.01
C PHE A 550 -37.84 27.89 -21.23
N ALA A 551 -36.49 27.95 -21.24
CA ALA A 551 -35.57 26.84 -21.52
C ALA A 551 -35.06 26.11 -20.26
N LEU A 552 -35.68 26.33 -19.11
CA LEU A 552 -35.72 25.27 -18.10
C LEU A 552 -36.61 24.17 -18.70
N PRO A 553 -36.13 22.93 -18.88
CA PRO A 553 -36.97 21.86 -19.39
C PRO A 553 -38.26 21.84 -18.59
N GLN A 554 -39.41 21.92 -19.26
CA GLN A 554 -40.72 21.95 -18.58
C GLN A 554 -41.05 20.63 -17.85
N GLY A 555 -40.10 19.71 -17.73
CA GLY A 555 -40.14 18.61 -16.76
C GLY A 555 -39.58 19.06 -15.41
N GLY A 556 -40.32 18.81 -14.32
CA GLY A 556 -39.94 19.19 -12.95
C GLY A 556 -38.62 18.61 -12.42
N LEU A 557 -37.83 17.92 -13.24
CA LEU A 557 -36.59 17.22 -12.88
C LEU A 557 -35.31 17.89 -13.42
N ALA A 558 -35.40 18.81 -14.37
CA ALA A 558 -34.20 19.48 -14.89
C ALA A 558 -33.58 20.45 -13.87
N SER A 559 -34.41 21.09 -13.05
CA SER A 559 -33.96 21.86 -11.89
C SER A 559 -33.14 20.99 -10.93
N LEU A 560 -33.52 19.72 -10.73
CA LEU A 560 -32.78 18.76 -9.91
C LEU A 560 -31.42 18.39 -10.53
N HIS A 561 -31.34 18.19 -11.85
CA HIS A 561 -30.05 17.91 -12.53
C HIS A 561 -29.09 19.10 -12.48
N ILE A 562 -29.59 20.30 -12.74
CA ILE A 562 -28.82 21.55 -12.63
C ILE A 562 -28.33 21.74 -11.19
N ALA A 563 -29.22 21.55 -10.20
CA ALA A 563 -28.87 21.62 -8.79
C ALA A 563 -27.80 20.59 -8.40
N ALA A 564 -27.89 19.35 -8.91
CA ALA A 564 -26.88 18.32 -8.65
C ALA A 564 -25.50 18.72 -9.20
N ILE A 565 -25.41 19.17 -10.45
CA ILE A 565 -24.14 19.63 -11.05
C ILE A 565 -23.58 20.82 -10.29
N ALA A 566 -24.42 21.82 -9.99
CA ALA A 566 -24.02 23.01 -9.25
C ALA A 566 -23.49 22.64 -7.85
N ALA A 567 -24.22 21.78 -7.12
CA ALA A 567 -23.78 21.27 -5.82
C ALA A 567 -22.44 20.53 -5.90
N GLY A 568 -22.18 19.82 -7.01
CA GLY A 568 -20.91 19.16 -7.26
C GLY A 568 -19.73 20.11 -7.43
N TYR A 569 -19.92 21.19 -8.19
CA TYR A 569 -18.91 22.24 -8.33
C TYR A 569 -18.66 22.94 -7.01
N VAL A 570 -19.72 23.32 -6.30
CA VAL A 570 -19.61 23.95 -4.97
C VAL A 570 -18.89 23.01 -4.01
N ALA A 571 -19.27 21.73 -3.94
CA ALA A 571 -18.62 20.75 -3.08
C ALA A 571 -17.13 20.60 -3.42
N THR A 572 -16.78 20.52 -4.70
CA THR A 572 -15.37 20.42 -5.13
C THR A 572 -14.58 21.66 -4.76
N ALA A 573 -15.15 22.85 -4.98
CA ALA A 573 -14.52 24.11 -4.62
C ALA A 573 -14.32 24.22 -3.10
N VAL A 574 -15.37 23.98 -2.31
CA VAL A 574 -15.32 24.04 -0.84
C VAL A 574 -14.30 23.05 -0.28
N VAL A 575 -14.36 21.79 -0.70
CA VAL A 575 -13.43 20.74 -0.21
C VAL A 575 -11.99 21.06 -0.61
N GLY A 576 -11.78 21.50 -1.86
CA GLY A 576 -10.46 21.90 -2.36
C GLY A 576 -9.89 23.10 -1.60
N LEU A 577 -10.70 24.13 -1.38
CA LEU A 577 -10.29 25.34 -0.64
C LEU A 577 -10.02 25.04 0.84
N ILE A 578 -10.82 24.19 1.50
CA ILE A 578 -10.54 23.74 2.88
C ILE A 578 -9.19 23.01 2.93
N GLY A 579 -8.96 22.07 2.00
CA GLY A 579 -7.68 21.36 1.90
C GLY A 579 -6.49 22.30 1.70
N LEU A 580 -6.62 23.26 0.77
CA LEU A 580 -5.59 24.27 0.53
C LEU A 580 -5.37 25.19 1.74
N ALA A 581 -6.43 25.59 2.43
CA ALA A 581 -6.34 26.39 3.65
C ALA A 581 -5.53 25.66 4.73
N ARG A 582 -5.79 24.36 4.93
CA ARG A 582 -5.05 23.52 5.89
C ARG A 582 -3.56 23.41 5.56
N ARG A 583 -3.18 23.59 4.29
CA ARG A 583 -1.78 23.62 3.83
C ARG A 583 -1.21 25.03 3.69
N GLY A 584 -1.97 26.10 3.94
CA GLY A 584 -1.53 27.48 3.72
C GLY A 584 -1.33 27.84 2.24
N ARG A 585 -2.04 27.17 1.32
CA ARG A 585 -1.86 27.25 -0.14
C ARG A 585 -3.09 27.77 -0.90
N LEU A 586 -3.90 28.61 -0.26
CA LEU A 586 -5.12 29.16 -0.88
C LEU A 586 -4.88 29.89 -2.21
N ALA A 587 -3.67 30.41 -2.44
CA ALA A 587 -3.27 31.04 -3.69
C ALA A 587 -3.39 30.10 -4.91
N ASP A 588 -3.30 28.78 -4.72
CA ASP A 588 -3.47 27.79 -5.80
C ASP A 588 -4.96 27.55 -6.16
N GLY A 589 -5.90 28.12 -5.40
CA GLY A 589 -7.33 27.87 -5.51
C GLY A 589 -7.97 28.34 -6.83
N TRP A 590 -7.34 29.28 -7.55
CA TRP A 590 -7.84 29.75 -8.85
C TRP A 590 -8.03 28.62 -9.87
N VAL A 591 -7.25 27.54 -9.75
CA VAL A 591 -7.31 26.40 -10.68
C VAL A 591 -8.67 25.70 -10.64
N LEU A 592 -9.43 25.84 -9.55
CA LEU A 592 -10.79 25.29 -9.41
C LEU A 592 -11.78 25.91 -10.41
N LEU A 593 -11.47 27.07 -11.02
CA LEU A 593 -12.24 27.60 -12.14
C LEU A 593 -12.19 26.69 -13.37
N LEU A 594 -11.17 25.83 -13.49
CA LEU A 594 -11.00 24.87 -14.57
C LEU A 594 -11.68 23.53 -14.29
N THR A 595 -12.37 23.37 -13.16
CA THR A 595 -13.07 22.13 -12.79
C THR A 595 -14.05 21.63 -13.87
N PRO A 596 -14.84 22.47 -14.57
CA PRO A 596 -15.72 21.98 -15.64
C PRO A 596 -14.98 21.26 -16.78
N ILE A 597 -13.83 21.79 -17.20
CA ILE A 597 -12.97 21.19 -18.24
C ILE A 597 -12.35 19.91 -17.70
N TYR A 598 -11.86 19.95 -16.47
CA TYR A 598 -11.24 18.81 -15.82
C TYR A 598 -12.21 17.64 -15.61
N TRP A 599 -13.48 17.92 -15.32
CA TRP A 599 -14.52 16.90 -15.20
C TRP A 599 -14.86 16.24 -16.54
N LEU A 600 -14.82 16.96 -17.66
CA LEU A 600 -14.92 16.35 -18.99
C LEU A 600 -13.77 15.37 -19.23
N TRP A 601 -12.55 15.77 -18.85
CA TRP A 601 -11.39 14.89 -18.93
C TRP A 601 -11.55 13.64 -18.06
N LEU A 602 -12.03 13.78 -16.81
CA LEU A 602 -12.30 12.65 -15.92
C LEU A 602 -13.37 11.71 -16.52
N SER A 603 -14.35 12.29 -17.20
CA SER A 603 -15.38 11.53 -17.91
C SER A 603 -14.79 10.72 -19.05
N CYS A 604 -13.89 11.30 -19.86
CA CYS A 604 -13.14 10.54 -20.87
C CYS A 604 -12.38 9.36 -20.25
N ALA A 605 -11.72 9.58 -19.11
CA ALA A 605 -11.02 8.52 -18.39
C ALA A 605 -11.96 7.40 -17.90
N ALA A 606 -13.14 7.75 -17.40
CA ALA A 606 -14.16 6.83 -16.90
C ALA A 606 -14.80 6.00 -18.02
N TRP A 607 -15.18 6.63 -19.14
CA TRP A 607 -15.71 5.92 -20.32
C TRP A 607 -14.68 4.96 -20.92
N ARG A 608 -13.42 5.40 -21.02
CA ARG A 608 -12.31 4.54 -21.43
C ARG A 608 -12.11 3.37 -20.46
N ALA A 609 -12.21 3.61 -19.15
CA ALA A 609 -12.12 2.56 -18.13
C ALA A 609 -13.26 1.54 -18.24
N LEU A 610 -14.50 1.99 -18.45
CA LEU A 610 -15.65 1.12 -18.66
C LEU A 610 -15.45 0.23 -19.88
N ALA A 611 -15.02 0.81 -21.02
CA ALA A 611 -14.71 0.04 -22.22
C ALA A 611 -13.61 -1.01 -21.96
N GLN A 612 -12.57 -0.66 -21.20
CA GLN A 612 -11.52 -1.62 -20.81
C GLN A 612 -12.05 -2.72 -19.88
N VAL A 613 -12.91 -2.43 -18.91
CA VAL A 613 -13.48 -3.48 -18.05
C VAL A 613 -14.31 -4.48 -18.85
N LEU A 614 -15.03 -4.00 -19.87
CA LEU A 614 -15.86 -4.85 -20.74
C LEU A 614 -15.05 -5.65 -21.77
N GLY A 615 -13.95 -5.08 -22.30
CA GLY A 615 -13.16 -5.72 -23.36
C GLY A 615 -11.85 -6.41 -22.90
N ASP A 616 -11.11 -5.79 -21.97
CA ASP A 616 -9.84 -6.29 -21.44
C ASP A 616 -9.69 -5.96 -19.94
N PRO A 617 -10.41 -6.70 -19.07
CA PRO A 617 -10.50 -6.38 -17.66
C PRO A 617 -9.15 -6.46 -16.94
N TYR A 618 -8.15 -7.16 -17.46
CA TYR A 618 -6.86 -7.35 -16.78
C TYR A 618 -5.71 -6.52 -17.35
N ARG A 619 -5.94 -5.74 -18.43
CA ARG A 619 -4.96 -4.75 -18.90
C ARG A 619 -4.48 -3.83 -17.78
N TRP A 620 -3.16 -3.77 -17.60
CA TRP A 620 -2.50 -2.79 -16.74
C TRP A 620 -1.82 -1.73 -17.60
N GLU A 621 -2.08 -0.45 -17.33
CA GLU A 621 -1.42 0.68 -17.97
C GLU A 621 -0.48 1.35 -16.97
N LYS A 622 0.83 1.21 -17.18
CA LYS A 622 1.83 1.90 -16.36
C LYS A 622 1.72 3.41 -16.56
N THR A 623 1.85 4.15 -15.47
CA THR A 623 2.08 5.61 -15.50
C THR A 623 3.58 5.83 -15.44
N ASP A 624 4.12 6.62 -16.37
CA ASP A 624 5.54 6.95 -16.37
C ASP A 624 5.77 8.09 -15.36
N HIS A 625 6.67 7.87 -14.39
CA HIS A 625 7.06 8.83 -13.34
C HIS A 625 8.50 9.31 -13.59
N GLY A 626 8.85 10.50 -13.07
CA GLY A 626 10.22 11.04 -13.19
C GLY A 626 10.48 11.84 -14.47
N SER A 627 9.44 12.40 -15.09
CA SER A 627 9.56 13.28 -16.26
C SER A 627 9.36 14.76 -15.91
N ALA A 628 8.88 15.07 -14.71
CA ALA A 628 8.60 16.41 -14.24
C ALA A 628 9.83 17.02 -13.52
N ARG A 629 10.01 18.34 -13.65
CA ARG A 629 11.03 19.11 -12.91
C ARG A 629 10.56 19.37 -11.47
N ARG A 630 10.79 18.40 -10.58
CA ARG A 630 10.49 18.54 -9.15
C ARG A 630 11.14 19.78 -8.54
N ASP A 631 10.43 20.42 -7.61
CA ASP A 631 10.95 21.56 -6.87
C ASP A 631 12.14 21.14 -6.00
N THR A 632 13.34 21.45 -6.49
CA THR A 632 14.59 21.19 -5.79
C THR A 632 14.63 21.84 -4.41
N THR A 633 13.92 22.96 -4.17
CA THR A 633 13.93 23.63 -2.86
C THR A 633 13.11 22.89 -1.80
N LEU A 634 11.97 22.28 -2.17
CA LEU A 634 11.20 21.42 -1.27
C LEU A 634 11.94 20.12 -0.97
N ARG A 635 12.60 19.56 -1.98
CA ARG A 635 13.37 18.33 -1.87
C ARG A 635 14.65 18.53 -1.06
N ASP A 636 15.42 19.58 -1.33
CA ASP A 636 16.62 19.92 -0.59
C ASP A 636 16.25 20.41 0.83
N GLY A 637 15.17 21.17 0.98
CA GLY A 637 14.62 21.56 2.29
C GLY A 637 14.13 20.38 3.13
N PHE A 638 13.59 19.33 2.50
CA PHE A 638 13.28 18.05 3.15
C PHE A 638 14.56 17.35 3.65
N PHE A 639 15.62 17.34 2.85
CA PHE A 639 16.91 16.76 3.24
C PHE A 639 17.68 17.62 4.27
N GLU A 640 17.49 18.93 4.25
CA GLU A 640 18.03 19.87 5.26
C GLU A 640 17.34 19.69 6.61
N ARG A 641 16.00 19.58 6.64
CA ARG A 641 15.23 19.31 7.88
C ARG A 641 15.52 17.94 8.48
N SER A 642 15.92 16.97 7.67
CA SER A 642 16.30 15.62 8.13
C SER A 642 17.78 15.49 8.51
N GLY A 643 18.57 16.57 8.43
CA GLY A 643 19.99 16.58 8.82
C GLY A 643 20.92 15.85 7.84
N ASN A 644 20.47 15.53 6.63
CA ASN A 644 21.20 14.72 5.66
C ASN A 644 21.62 15.58 4.45
N ARG A 645 22.66 16.41 4.60
CA ARG A 645 23.15 17.28 3.51
C ARG A 645 23.70 16.45 2.34
N PRO A 646 23.48 16.87 1.08
CA PRO A 646 24.27 16.37 -0.03
C PRO A 646 25.74 16.82 0.13
N SER A 647 26.68 15.89 0.00
CA SER A 647 28.08 16.25 -0.22
C SER A 647 28.19 17.09 -1.50
N PRO A 648 28.89 18.23 -1.50
CA PRO A 648 28.98 19.10 -2.67
C PRO A 648 29.79 18.39 -3.76
N GLY A 649 29.11 17.83 -4.75
CA GLY A 649 29.72 17.07 -5.83
C GLY A 649 28.84 17.07 -7.06
N HIS A 650 28.84 18.20 -7.76
CA HIS A 650 28.64 18.41 -9.21
C HIS A 650 27.94 19.75 -9.46
N SER A 651 28.75 20.81 -9.45
CA SER A 651 28.40 22.07 -10.08
C SER A 651 28.12 21.86 -11.57
N ARG A 652 26.90 22.24 -11.95
CA ARG A 652 26.38 22.51 -13.29
C ARG A 652 27.48 22.86 -14.30
N LEU A 653 27.74 21.98 -15.27
CA LEU A 653 28.31 22.42 -16.55
C LEU A 653 27.18 23.06 -17.36
N ARG A 654 27.26 24.39 -17.49
CA ARG A 654 26.50 25.13 -18.51
C ARG A 654 27.06 24.76 -19.88
N PRO A 655 26.22 24.54 -20.91
CA PRO A 655 26.71 24.46 -22.28
C PRO A 655 26.99 25.90 -22.75
N GLY A 656 28.26 26.21 -22.92
CA GLY A 656 28.73 27.45 -23.53
C GLY A 656 29.83 27.12 -24.53
N ASP A 657 29.55 27.41 -25.79
CA ASP A 657 30.46 27.91 -26.83
C ASP A 657 31.85 27.28 -26.99
N GLY A 658 32.04 26.67 -28.17
CA GLY A 658 33.11 27.13 -29.05
C GLY A 658 34.40 26.32 -29.12
N ARG A 659 34.56 25.69 -30.29
CA ARG A 659 35.73 25.78 -31.19
C ARG A 659 37.06 25.12 -30.80
N PHE A 660 37.54 24.29 -31.75
CA PHE A 660 38.93 24.10 -32.25
C PHE A 660 40.03 23.99 -31.17
N VAL A 661 40.83 22.92 -31.06
CA VAL A 661 41.62 22.16 -32.05
C VAL A 661 41.84 20.75 -31.51
#